data_AF-T1DJF8-F1
#
_entry.id   AF-T1DJF8-F1
#
_cell.length_a   1.000
_cell.length_b   1.000
_cell.length_c   1.000
_cell.angle_alpha   90.00
_cell.angle_beta   90.00
_cell.angle_gamma   90.00
#
_symmetry.space_group_name_H-M   'P 1'
#
loop_
_entity.id
_entity.type
_entity.pdbx_description
1 polymer ?
#
loop_
_entity_poly.entity_id
_entity_poly.type
_entity_poly.pdbx_seq_one_letter_code
_entity_poly.pdbx_strand_id
1 'polypeptide(L)'
;MSGLPEALNRLRANSLRSCFSLAGPSESTMVAVPIDIDKDEVRILKVCFHSNSFNMGKNFKLVKCTVMTEIREVIKSILQSGRIGPDIQLAECYGLRLKHVKSDEIHWLHPDMTVGEVQEKYECLHLEAEWRYDLQVRYLPEDYVERFQEDRTTLLYFYQQLRSEYMQLYASKVSEGMALQLGCLELRRFYKDMPHNALDKKSNFEFLEKEVGLDLFFPKQMQENLKPKQFRKMIQQTFQQYALLREEECIMKFLGTLSTFANIDQESYRCELIQGWNITVDLVIGPKGIRQMTSKEAKPTCLAEFKQIKSIKCTTVEEGRALLQLGLTGNPQSLTIKTSSLAEAENMADLIDGYCRLQGCLDTSLIILPNRENEKRISLPQVPIQHIEEKRPTLTESFSGDSDIYAEIPDEASRPKSGAQQFVISREDVSLGRILGEGFFGEVYEGVFTNESGERVSVAVKTCKKDCTAENKEKFMSEAMLMKKMDHPHIVKLIGITEEEPTWIVMELYPYGELGHYLEQNKASLKVQTLILYTLQICKAMAYLEAINCVHRDIAVRNVLVASPECVKLGDFGLSRYIEDDEYYKASVTRLPIKWMAPESINFRRFTSASDVWMFAVCMWEILSYGKQPFFWLENKDVIGVLEKGDRLPKPDACPPILYALMTRCWDYDPNDRPKFKELVCSLSDIYQMEKEIAREQEKNNRRCPPKIMEPTSFQEPPPKPSRPKYKPPPQTNLLAPKLQFQEEDFLRPSSREEAQKLWEMERAKMRQLLDKQQKQMVEDYQWLRQEEKALDPMASVKSNSSPPKLPEKETSYNGLAEFTGPPKKPPRFGPQMSLQPAPTANLDRTDDPVYSDVMGLVKAVLRLKNEVSNHPPERYILVVKDVGLSLRKLIGSVDDILPALPASSRTEIEGTQKLLNKDLAELINKMRLAQQNAMTSLSEECKRQMLTASHTLAVDAKNLLDAVDQAKMRANLVKVSFE
;
A
#
# COMPACT_ATOMS: atom_id res chain seq x y z
N MET A 1 46.37 -2.40 57.04
CA MET A 1 46.56 -1.61 55.81
C MET A 1 45.34 -1.90 54.93
N SER A 2 44.35 -1.02 54.81
CA SER A 2 44.33 0.34 54.19
C SER A 2 44.32 0.27 52.65
N GLY A 3 43.28 0.73 51.95
CA GLY A 3 42.04 1.34 52.45
C GLY A 3 40.96 1.57 51.37
N LEU A 4 39.85 2.17 51.80
CA LEU A 4 38.72 2.65 50.97
C LEU A 4 39.12 3.91 50.15
N PRO A 5 38.38 4.24 49.08
CA PRO A 5 37.20 5.12 49.20
C PRO A 5 35.99 4.65 48.36
N GLU A 6 34.84 5.33 48.32
CA GLU A 6 34.01 6.05 49.31
C GLU A 6 32.78 6.58 48.53
N ALA A 7 31.60 6.68 49.13
CA ALA A 7 30.40 7.21 48.48
C ALA A 7 29.65 8.16 49.41
N LEU A 8 29.31 9.38 48.96
CA LEU A 8 28.55 10.32 49.77
C LEU A 8 27.67 11.30 48.96
N ASN A 9 26.48 11.53 49.52
CA ASN A 9 25.36 12.31 49.00
C ASN A 9 25.65 13.80 48.75
N ARG A 10 24.81 14.42 47.91
CA ARG A 10 24.23 15.74 48.23
C ARG A 10 22.73 15.79 47.96
N LEU A 11 21.96 16.04 49.01
CA LEU A 11 20.55 16.44 48.90
C LEU A 11 20.42 17.91 48.51
N ARG A 12 19.26 18.27 47.93
CA ARG A 12 18.54 19.49 48.31
C ARG A 12 17.06 19.15 48.49
N ALA A 13 16.44 19.81 49.47
CA ALA A 13 15.13 19.43 50.00
C ALA A 13 14.03 20.45 49.68
N ASN A 14 12.79 20.00 49.89
CA ASN A 14 11.51 20.68 49.69
C ASN A 14 11.46 22.15 50.14
N SER A 15 10.59 22.93 49.49
CA SER A 15 9.83 23.97 50.17
C SER A 15 8.37 23.93 49.73
N LEU A 16 7.52 23.39 50.60
CA LEU A 16 6.07 23.58 50.54
C LEU A 16 5.75 25.00 51.00
N ARG A 17 4.91 25.73 50.26
CA ARG A 17 4.11 26.85 50.80
C ARG A 17 2.72 26.85 50.18
N SER A 18 1.72 26.53 51.00
CA SER A 18 0.38 27.08 50.80
C SER A 18 0.37 28.55 51.27
N CYS A 19 -0.57 29.34 50.77
CA CYS A 19 -0.96 30.62 51.36
C CYS A 19 -2.47 30.82 51.14
N PHE A 20 -3.22 30.94 52.23
CA PHE A 20 -4.62 31.39 52.19
C PHE A 20 -4.67 32.92 52.22
N SER A 21 -5.67 33.48 51.53
CA SER A 21 -6.42 34.71 51.86
C SER A 21 -5.68 35.99 52.30
N LEU A 22 -5.86 37.05 51.51
CA LEU A 22 -6.06 38.43 52.01
C LEU A 22 -6.83 39.25 50.96
N ALA A 23 -7.82 40.05 51.38
CA ALA A 23 -8.57 40.99 50.51
C ALA A 23 -7.82 42.33 50.39
N GLY A 24 -8.08 43.25 49.44
CA GLY A 24 -9.07 43.39 48.35
C GLY A 24 -8.81 44.78 47.71
N PRO A 25 -9.81 45.58 47.28
CA PRO A 25 -10.97 45.27 46.44
C PRO A 25 -11.02 46.14 45.15
N SER A 26 -11.71 45.68 44.09
CA SER A 26 -12.20 46.56 43.01
C SER A 26 -13.29 45.86 42.19
N GLU A 27 -14.36 46.58 41.86
CA GLU A 27 -15.54 46.03 41.16
C GLU A 27 -15.37 46.08 39.63
N SER A 28 -15.80 45.02 38.93
CA SER A 28 -16.70 45.18 37.76
C SER A 28 -17.35 43.84 37.36
N THR A 29 -18.68 43.85 37.31
CA THR A 29 -19.60 43.06 36.47
C THR A 29 -19.21 41.63 36.07
N MET A 30 -19.91 40.64 36.64
CA MET A 30 -19.92 39.26 36.12
C MET A 30 -20.56 39.19 34.72
N VAL A 31 -19.95 38.40 33.83
CA VAL A 31 -20.66 37.71 32.76
C VAL A 31 -20.41 36.22 32.95
N ALA A 32 -21.45 35.47 33.32
CA ALA A 32 -21.36 34.03 33.46
C ALA A 32 -21.38 33.37 32.08
N VAL A 33 -20.21 32.94 31.61
CA VAL A 33 -20.11 31.96 30.52
C VAL A 33 -20.35 30.58 31.13
N PRO A 34 -21.32 29.78 30.64
CA PRO A 34 -21.44 28.38 31.04
C PRO A 34 -20.16 27.64 30.67
N ILE A 35 -19.59 26.90 31.62
CA ILE A 35 -18.54 25.94 31.33
C ILE A 35 -19.26 24.69 30.79
N ASP A 36 -19.03 24.36 29.52
CA ASP A 36 -19.38 23.03 28.98
C ASP A 36 -18.57 21.98 29.76
N ILE A 37 -19.24 21.04 30.43
CA ILE A 37 -18.61 19.97 31.22
C ILE A 37 -18.42 18.69 30.39
N ASP A 38 -19.24 18.50 29.35
CA ASP A 38 -19.40 17.25 28.60
C ASP A 38 -18.28 16.98 27.56
N LYS A 39 -16.99 17.04 27.96
CA LYS A 39 -15.85 16.78 27.06
C LYS A 39 -14.74 15.85 27.55
N ASP A 40 -14.68 15.54 28.85
CA ASP A 40 -13.56 14.77 29.42
C ASP A 40 -13.83 13.25 29.53
N GLU A 41 -15.02 12.76 29.13
CA GLU A 41 -15.42 11.36 29.36
C GLU A 41 -14.95 10.34 28.30
N VAL A 42 -14.52 10.77 27.11
CA VAL A 42 -14.22 9.90 25.96
C VAL A 42 -12.76 9.45 25.91
N ARG A 43 -12.51 8.14 25.99
CA ARG A 43 -11.19 7.49 25.79
C ARG A 43 -11.11 6.79 24.42
N ILE A 44 -9.88 6.51 23.98
CA ILE A 44 -9.58 5.71 22.78
C ILE A 44 -8.54 4.65 23.15
N LEU A 45 -8.96 3.40 23.31
CA LEU A 45 -8.07 2.29 23.64
C LEU A 45 -7.48 1.64 22.38
N LYS A 46 -6.16 1.43 22.38
CA LYS A 46 -5.46 0.69 21.31
C LYS A 46 -5.34 -0.79 21.67
N VAL A 47 -6.34 -1.59 21.31
CA VAL A 47 -6.34 -3.03 21.60
C VAL A 47 -5.71 -3.81 20.45
N CYS A 48 -4.63 -4.54 20.78
CA CYS A 48 -3.88 -5.37 19.86
C CYS A 48 -4.43 -6.79 19.81
N PHE A 49 -4.33 -7.45 18.64
CA PHE A 49 -4.85 -8.79 18.42
C PHE A 49 -4.01 -9.60 17.42
N HIS A 50 -4.23 -10.92 17.39
CA HIS A 50 -3.58 -11.83 16.45
C HIS A 50 -4.33 -11.87 15.10
N SER A 51 -3.59 -11.93 13.99
CA SER A 51 -4.16 -12.10 12.65
C SER A 51 -3.19 -12.82 11.72
N ASN A 52 -3.69 -13.27 10.56
CA ASN A 52 -2.94 -13.97 9.51
C ASN A 52 -1.91 -13.10 8.77
N SER A 53 -1.78 -11.81 9.13
CA SER A 53 -0.79 -10.87 8.62
C SER A 53 0.66 -11.37 8.78
N PHE A 54 1.58 -10.81 7.99
CA PHE A 54 3.03 -10.93 8.22
C PHE A 54 3.48 -10.32 9.57
N ASN A 55 2.70 -9.39 10.11
CA ASN A 55 2.97 -8.66 11.35
C ASN A 55 2.41 -9.35 12.60
N MET A 56 3.03 -10.47 12.99
CA MET A 56 2.68 -11.20 14.23
C MET A 56 2.61 -10.25 15.44
N GLY A 57 1.44 -10.15 16.07
CA GLY A 57 1.22 -9.35 17.28
C GLY A 57 1.29 -7.82 17.10
N LYS A 58 1.24 -7.27 15.89
CA LYS A 58 1.18 -5.79 15.69
C LYS A 58 -0.16 -5.26 15.19
N ASN A 59 -1.12 -6.12 14.83
CA ASN A 59 -2.47 -5.68 14.45
C ASN A 59 -3.21 -5.11 15.67
N PHE A 60 -4.02 -4.08 15.46
CA PHE A 60 -4.83 -3.44 16.49
C PHE A 60 -6.10 -2.82 15.87
N LYS A 61 -7.13 -2.58 16.69
CA LYS A 61 -8.22 -1.64 16.39
C LYS A 61 -8.24 -0.56 17.46
N LEU A 62 -8.65 0.66 17.12
CA LEU A 62 -8.92 1.70 18.11
C LEU A 62 -10.37 1.54 18.57
N VAL A 63 -10.58 1.37 19.87
CA VAL A 63 -11.91 1.31 20.48
C VAL A 63 -12.18 2.65 21.16
N LYS A 64 -13.16 3.39 20.68
CA LYS A 64 -13.65 4.61 21.31
C LYS A 64 -14.73 4.22 22.31
N CYS A 65 -14.53 4.62 23.55
CA CYS A 65 -15.32 4.24 24.72
C CYS A 65 -15.40 5.41 25.72
N THR A 66 -16.17 5.26 26.78
CA THR A 66 -16.13 6.17 27.93
C THR A 66 -15.40 5.54 29.10
N VAL A 67 -15.10 6.34 30.13
CA VAL A 67 -14.56 5.81 31.40
C VAL A 67 -15.50 4.82 32.09
N MET A 68 -16.81 4.86 31.81
CA MET A 68 -17.81 3.94 32.40
C MET A 68 -18.00 2.63 31.61
N THR A 69 -17.47 2.53 30.39
CA THR A 69 -17.54 1.31 29.56
C THR A 69 -16.93 0.11 30.28
N GLU A 70 -17.61 -1.04 30.27
CA GLU A 70 -17.08 -2.28 30.85
C GLU A 70 -16.11 -3.00 29.88
N ILE A 71 -15.12 -3.72 30.42
CA ILE A 71 -14.14 -4.46 29.62
C ILE A 71 -14.80 -5.53 28.74
N ARG A 72 -15.93 -6.11 29.14
CA ARG A 72 -16.75 -6.99 28.29
C ARG A 72 -17.25 -6.31 27.01
N GLU A 73 -17.54 -5.01 27.06
CA GLU A 73 -18.02 -4.24 25.90
C GLU A 73 -16.87 -3.94 24.94
N VAL A 74 -15.69 -3.62 25.46
CA VAL A 74 -14.46 -3.47 24.68
C VAL A 74 -14.12 -4.77 23.94
N ILE A 75 -14.15 -5.92 24.63
CA ILE A 75 -13.93 -7.24 24.02
C ILE A 75 -14.98 -7.52 22.93
N LYS A 76 -16.27 -7.38 23.27
CA LYS A 76 -17.40 -7.64 22.37
C LYS A 76 -17.34 -6.77 21.11
N SER A 77 -17.03 -5.49 21.25
CA SER A 77 -16.91 -4.53 20.14
C SER A 77 -15.81 -4.94 19.14
N ILE A 78 -14.68 -5.48 19.63
CA ILE A 78 -13.61 -5.98 18.77
C ILE A 78 -14.02 -7.31 18.09
N LEU A 79 -14.61 -8.24 18.83
CA LEU A 79 -15.09 -9.51 18.26
C LEU A 79 -16.16 -9.28 17.17
N GLN A 80 -17.09 -8.36 17.39
CA GLN A 80 -18.14 -8.01 16.44
C GLN A 80 -17.64 -7.18 15.24
N SER A 81 -16.42 -6.63 15.28
CA SER A 81 -15.85 -5.81 14.19
C SER A 81 -15.39 -6.59 12.96
N GLY A 82 -15.51 -7.92 12.94
CA GLY A 82 -15.08 -8.80 11.84
C GLY A 82 -13.57 -8.89 11.61
N ARG A 83 -12.75 -8.04 12.26
CA ARG A 83 -11.28 -7.97 12.06
C ARG A 83 -10.51 -9.21 12.52
N ILE A 84 -11.12 -10.03 13.38
CA ILE A 84 -10.59 -11.32 13.85
C ILE A 84 -11.05 -12.47 12.93
N GLY A 85 -12.32 -12.42 12.53
CA GLY A 85 -12.95 -13.33 11.59
C GLY A 85 -14.48 -13.33 11.77
N PRO A 86 -15.24 -14.01 10.88
CA PRO A 86 -16.68 -14.15 10.99
C PRO A 86 -17.08 -15.22 12.01
N ASP A 87 -18.38 -15.30 12.29
CA ASP A 87 -19.06 -16.45 12.92
C ASP A 87 -18.47 -16.93 14.28
N ILE A 88 -17.93 -16.00 15.08
CA ILE A 88 -17.40 -16.30 16.43
C ILE A 88 -18.57 -16.71 17.34
N GLN A 89 -18.54 -17.95 17.82
CA GLN A 89 -19.55 -18.53 18.72
C GLN A 89 -19.04 -18.55 20.17
N LEU A 90 -17.72 -18.64 20.36
CA LEU A 90 -17.08 -18.85 21.65
C LEU A 90 -16.53 -17.55 22.27
N ALA A 91 -17.30 -16.47 22.20
CA ALA A 91 -16.91 -15.15 22.70
C ALA A 91 -16.46 -15.15 24.17
N GLU A 92 -17.11 -15.94 25.03
CA GLU A 92 -16.77 -16.11 26.46
C GLU A 92 -15.39 -16.79 26.71
N CYS A 93 -14.69 -17.25 25.66
CA CYS A 93 -13.31 -17.76 25.78
C CYS A 93 -12.26 -16.63 25.75
N TYR A 94 -12.63 -15.42 25.34
CA TYR A 94 -11.74 -14.28 25.19
C TYR A 94 -11.66 -13.44 26.47
N GLY A 95 -10.46 -12.95 26.77
CA GLY A 95 -10.17 -11.98 27.83
C GLY A 95 -9.23 -10.87 27.33
N LEU A 96 -9.20 -9.75 28.04
CA LEU A 96 -8.34 -8.61 27.70
C LEU A 96 -7.19 -8.52 28.70
N ARG A 97 -5.95 -8.47 28.20
CA ARG A 97 -4.74 -8.43 29.03
C ARG A 97 -4.03 -7.08 28.86
N LEU A 98 -3.85 -6.37 29.95
CA LEU A 98 -2.95 -5.23 30.04
C LEU A 98 -1.52 -5.73 30.31
N LYS A 99 -0.55 -5.26 29.54
CA LYS A 99 0.88 -5.53 29.73
C LYS A 99 1.69 -4.24 29.77
N HIS A 100 2.60 -4.14 30.73
CA HIS A 100 3.64 -3.13 30.73
C HIS A 100 4.74 -3.54 29.71
N VAL A 101 5.08 -2.67 28.76
CA VAL A 101 6.03 -2.97 27.67
C VAL A 101 7.49 -3.00 28.15
N LYS A 102 7.82 -2.38 29.29
CA LYS A 102 9.19 -2.29 29.82
C LYS A 102 9.51 -3.29 30.95
N SER A 103 8.56 -4.13 31.35
CA SER A 103 8.73 -5.13 32.40
C SER A 103 7.97 -6.42 32.08
N ASP A 104 8.02 -7.39 32.98
CA ASP A 104 7.22 -8.62 32.91
C ASP A 104 5.83 -8.48 33.58
N GLU A 105 5.44 -7.27 33.97
CA GLU A 105 4.16 -6.97 34.61
C GLU A 105 2.98 -7.13 33.65
N ILE A 106 2.00 -7.93 34.08
CA ILE A 106 0.76 -8.21 33.36
C ILE A 106 -0.43 -8.19 34.32
N HIS A 107 -1.54 -7.62 33.86
CA HIS A 107 -2.83 -7.59 34.55
C HIS A 107 -3.92 -8.07 33.59
N TRP A 108 -4.62 -9.13 33.94
CA TRP A 108 -5.82 -9.56 33.22
C TRP A 108 -7.00 -8.72 33.69
N LEU A 109 -7.64 -8.06 32.73
CA LEU A 109 -8.72 -7.13 32.99
C LEU A 109 -10.03 -7.91 33.06
N HIS A 110 -10.55 -8.05 34.27
CA HIS A 110 -11.81 -8.75 34.52
C HIS A 110 -12.96 -8.11 33.71
N PRO A 111 -13.87 -8.90 33.10
CA PRO A 111 -14.85 -8.35 32.15
C PRO A 111 -15.82 -7.33 32.74
N ASP A 112 -16.11 -7.40 34.04
CA ASP A 112 -17.09 -6.54 34.73
C ASP A 112 -16.43 -5.30 35.39
N MET A 113 -15.16 -5.04 35.07
CA MET A 113 -14.43 -3.83 35.46
C MET A 113 -14.59 -2.74 34.39
N THR A 114 -14.55 -1.46 34.77
CA THR A 114 -14.66 -0.31 33.87
C THR A 114 -13.30 0.17 33.34
N VAL A 115 -13.30 0.87 32.21
CA VAL A 115 -12.09 1.52 31.65
C VAL A 115 -11.50 2.57 32.62
N GLY A 116 -12.35 3.28 33.37
CA GLY A 116 -11.95 4.22 34.42
C GLY A 116 -11.22 3.52 35.58
N GLU A 117 -11.74 2.40 36.09
CA GLU A 117 -11.06 1.60 37.12
C GLU A 117 -9.70 1.07 36.63
N VAL A 118 -9.57 0.70 35.36
CA VAL A 118 -8.27 0.30 34.77
C VAL A 118 -7.30 1.48 34.73
N GLN A 119 -7.78 2.67 34.39
CA GLN A 119 -6.97 3.89 34.38
C GLN A 119 -6.48 4.26 35.79
N GLU A 120 -7.39 4.28 36.78
CA GLU A 120 -7.09 4.64 38.17
C GLU A 120 -6.22 3.62 38.90
N LYS A 121 -6.30 2.34 38.53
CA LYS A 121 -5.62 1.24 39.22
C LYS A 121 -4.28 0.84 38.60
N TYR A 122 -4.16 0.92 37.27
CA TYR A 122 -2.98 0.43 36.54
C TYR A 122 -2.34 1.50 35.66
N GLU A 123 -3.10 2.21 34.81
CA GLU A 123 -2.48 3.20 33.90
C GLU A 123 -1.76 4.32 34.67
N CYS A 124 -2.32 4.74 35.82
CA CYS A 124 -1.77 5.79 36.69
C CYS A 124 -0.33 5.57 37.20
N LEU A 125 0.18 4.33 37.14
CA LEU A 125 1.50 3.96 37.68
C LEU A 125 2.64 4.38 36.73
N HIS A 126 2.37 4.44 35.43
CA HIS A 126 3.34 4.61 34.34
C HIS A 126 2.77 5.53 33.25
N LEU A 127 3.46 5.71 32.12
CA LEU A 127 2.91 6.48 31.00
C LEU A 127 2.01 5.59 30.12
N GLU A 128 0.92 6.14 29.58
CA GLU A 128 -0.03 5.41 28.71
C GLU A 128 0.68 4.70 27.53
N ALA A 129 1.70 5.34 26.94
CA ALA A 129 2.51 4.76 25.85
C ALA A 129 3.46 3.61 26.27
N GLU A 130 3.57 3.32 27.58
CA GLU A 130 4.31 2.19 28.14
C GLU A 130 3.39 0.98 28.38
N TRP A 131 2.07 1.17 28.33
CA TRP A 131 1.06 0.13 28.44
C TRP A 131 0.64 -0.41 27.06
N ARG A 132 0.13 -1.64 27.07
CA ARG A 132 -0.40 -2.32 25.88
C ARG A 132 -1.55 -3.24 26.25
N TYR A 133 -2.67 -3.11 25.54
CA TYR A 133 -3.80 -4.00 25.61
C TYR A 133 -3.65 -5.11 24.56
N ASP A 134 -3.66 -6.38 24.97
CA ASP A 134 -3.69 -7.57 24.12
C ASP A 134 -5.02 -8.32 24.33
N LEU A 135 -5.82 -8.50 23.27
CA LEU A 135 -6.93 -9.44 23.29
C LEU A 135 -6.41 -10.88 23.14
N GLN A 136 -6.82 -11.79 24.01
CA GLN A 136 -6.35 -13.17 24.01
C GLN A 136 -7.47 -14.17 24.32
N VAL A 137 -7.38 -15.39 23.79
CA VAL A 137 -8.17 -16.53 24.29
C VAL A 137 -7.51 -16.99 25.59
N ARG A 138 -8.28 -17.04 26.68
CA ARG A 138 -7.80 -17.41 28.03
C ARG A 138 -8.57 -18.57 28.64
N TYR A 139 -9.89 -18.53 28.57
CA TYR A 139 -10.77 -19.50 29.21
C TYR A 139 -11.12 -20.58 28.19
N LEU A 140 -10.80 -21.85 28.49
CA LEU A 140 -11.00 -22.97 27.57
C LEU A 140 -12.19 -23.85 28.00
N PRO A 141 -13.07 -24.28 27.08
CA PRO A 141 -14.06 -25.32 27.38
C PRO A 141 -13.41 -26.63 27.82
N GLU A 142 -14.14 -27.49 28.54
CA GLU A 142 -13.64 -28.81 28.96
C GLU A 142 -13.19 -29.64 27.74
N ASP A 143 -13.99 -29.58 26.67
CA ASP A 143 -13.76 -30.20 25.36
C ASP A 143 -13.30 -29.17 24.30
N TYR A 144 -12.41 -28.23 24.66
CA TYR A 144 -12.05 -27.09 23.78
C TYR A 144 -11.59 -27.49 22.37
N VAL A 145 -10.95 -28.64 22.21
CA VAL A 145 -10.47 -29.15 20.91
C VAL A 145 -11.61 -29.40 19.93
N GLU A 146 -12.74 -29.90 20.43
CA GLU A 146 -13.93 -30.21 19.63
C GLU A 146 -14.73 -28.93 19.38
N ARG A 147 -14.98 -28.15 20.43
CA ARG A 147 -15.65 -26.84 20.34
C ARG A 147 -14.95 -25.86 19.39
N PHE A 148 -13.62 -25.86 19.36
CA PHE A 148 -12.86 -24.97 18.47
C PHE A 148 -12.90 -25.46 17.01
N GLN A 149 -13.11 -26.76 16.74
CA GLN A 149 -13.36 -27.21 15.36
C GLN A 149 -14.73 -26.73 14.85
N GLU A 150 -15.70 -26.52 15.74
CA GLU A 150 -16.99 -25.89 15.43
C GLU A 150 -16.83 -24.36 15.20
N ASP A 151 -16.06 -23.66 16.04
CA ASP A 151 -15.69 -22.24 15.87
C ASP A 151 -14.29 -22.08 15.25
N ARG A 152 -14.24 -22.21 13.92
CA ARG A 152 -13.01 -22.07 13.12
C ARG A 152 -12.27 -20.75 13.33
N THR A 153 -12.98 -19.65 13.64
CA THR A 153 -12.35 -18.34 13.87
C THR A 153 -11.61 -18.34 15.20
N THR A 154 -12.24 -18.83 16.27
CA THR A 154 -11.60 -19.00 17.58
C THR A 154 -10.44 -19.99 17.53
N LEU A 155 -10.55 -21.11 16.80
CA LEU A 155 -9.43 -22.04 16.56
C LEU A 155 -8.24 -21.37 15.88
N LEU A 156 -8.48 -20.60 14.82
CA LEU A 156 -7.44 -19.90 14.08
C LEU A 156 -6.79 -18.80 14.92
N TYR A 157 -7.56 -18.09 15.75
CA TYR A 157 -7.05 -17.08 16.66
C TYR A 157 -6.16 -17.68 17.76
N PHE A 158 -6.65 -18.73 18.43
CA PHE A 158 -5.90 -19.48 19.44
C PHE A 158 -4.62 -20.10 18.86
N TYR A 159 -4.67 -20.63 17.63
CA TYR A 159 -3.50 -21.07 16.89
C TYR A 159 -2.47 -19.95 16.68
N GLN A 160 -2.90 -18.76 16.25
CA GLN A 160 -1.98 -17.63 16.01
C GLN A 160 -1.37 -17.09 17.31
N GLN A 161 -2.13 -17.08 18.41
CA GLN A 161 -1.65 -16.75 19.75
C GLN A 161 -0.54 -17.72 20.18
N LEU A 162 -0.79 -19.03 20.13
CA LEU A 162 0.21 -20.04 20.50
C LEU A 162 1.40 -20.10 19.53
N ARG A 163 1.21 -19.80 18.24
CA ARG A 163 2.33 -19.63 17.28
C ARG A 163 3.18 -18.41 17.65
N SER A 164 2.57 -17.30 18.07
CA SER A 164 3.27 -16.08 18.51
C SER A 164 4.12 -16.35 19.75
N GLU A 165 3.54 -17.02 20.74
CA GLU A 165 4.24 -17.44 21.95
C GLU A 165 5.36 -18.45 21.65
N TYR A 166 5.11 -19.44 20.78
CA TYR A 166 6.14 -20.37 20.31
C TYR A 166 7.33 -19.62 19.69
N MET A 167 7.09 -18.69 18.75
CA MET A 167 8.16 -17.93 18.08
C MET A 167 8.96 -17.03 19.05
N GLN A 168 8.33 -16.51 20.09
CA GLN A 168 8.97 -15.63 21.08
C GLN A 168 9.73 -16.41 22.18
N LEU A 169 9.12 -17.47 22.73
CA LEU A 169 9.60 -18.13 23.94
C LEU A 169 10.26 -19.49 23.72
N TYR A 170 9.95 -20.21 22.63
CA TYR A 170 10.30 -21.63 22.48
C TYR A 170 11.11 -21.95 21.21
N ALA A 171 10.93 -21.23 20.11
CA ALA A 171 11.52 -21.57 18.81
C ALA A 171 13.07 -21.62 18.81
N SER A 172 13.72 -20.84 19.67
CA SER A 172 15.18 -20.86 19.88
C SER A 172 15.68 -21.91 20.90
N LYS A 173 14.76 -22.63 21.56
CA LYS A 173 15.04 -23.64 22.61
C LYS A 173 14.72 -25.08 22.18
N VAL A 174 13.82 -25.26 21.20
CA VAL A 174 13.51 -26.58 20.62
C VAL A 174 14.61 -27.06 19.67
N SER A 175 14.62 -28.34 19.33
CA SER A 175 15.57 -28.90 18.36
C SER A 175 15.28 -28.39 16.94
N GLU A 176 16.33 -28.32 16.09
CA GLU A 176 16.21 -27.92 14.68
C GLU A 176 15.14 -28.74 13.92
N GLY A 177 15.03 -30.04 14.22
CA GLY A 177 14.01 -30.90 13.61
C GLY A 177 12.57 -30.53 14.02
N MET A 178 12.37 -30.16 15.30
CA MET A 178 11.07 -29.71 15.80
C MET A 178 10.67 -28.36 15.19
N ALA A 179 11.61 -27.40 15.17
CA ALA A 179 11.39 -26.10 14.54
C ALA A 179 11.14 -26.21 13.03
N LEU A 180 11.84 -27.12 12.34
CA LEU A 180 11.59 -27.43 10.93
C LEU A 180 10.18 -27.98 10.70
N GLN A 181 9.69 -28.88 11.57
CA GLN A 181 8.34 -29.44 11.46
C GLN A 181 7.26 -28.37 11.68
N LEU A 182 7.36 -27.60 12.77
CA LEU A 182 6.41 -26.53 13.10
C LEU A 182 6.39 -25.43 12.04
N GLY A 183 7.55 -25.02 11.53
CA GLY A 183 7.65 -24.04 10.45
C GLY A 183 7.13 -24.56 9.11
N CYS A 184 7.31 -25.84 8.77
CA CYS A 184 6.71 -26.44 7.57
C CYS A 184 5.19 -26.58 7.67
N LEU A 185 4.64 -26.79 8.88
CA LEU A 185 3.19 -26.80 9.12
C LEU A 185 2.59 -25.40 8.93
N GLU A 186 3.22 -24.35 9.47
CA GLU A 186 2.76 -22.98 9.20
C GLU A 186 2.93 -22.61 7.72
N LEU A 187 4.02 -23.04 7.06
CA LEU A 187 4.23 -22.78 5.64
C LEU A 187 3.12 -23.40 4.77
N ARG A 188 2.66 -24.62 5.09
CA ARG A 188 1.51 -25.25 4.42
C ARG A 188 0.20 -24.53 4.72
N ARG A 189 -0.02 -24.11 5.96
CA ARG A 189 -1.26 -23.42 6.38
C ARG A 189 -1.37 -22.02 5.79
N PHE A 190 -0.31 -21.23 5.87
CA PHE A 190 -0.22 -19.85 5.36
C PHE A 190 -0.38 -19.78 3.83
N TYR A 191 0.09 -20.83 3.14
CA TYR A 191 -0.07 -21.05 1.70
C TYR A 191 -1.00 -22.24 1.40
N LYS A 192 -2.15 -22.31 2.06
CA LYS A 192 -3.14 -23.40 1.92
C LYS A 192 -3.60 -23.69 0.48
N ASP A 193 -3.55 -22.72 -0.42
CA ASP A 193 -3.92 -22.85 -1.83
C ASP A 193 -2.74 -23.24 -2.75
N MET A 194 -1.50 -23.27 -2.24
CA MET A 194 -0.30 -23.51 -3.03
C MET A 194 -0.19 -24.99 -3.46
N PRO A 195 0.20 -25.30 -4.72
CA PRO A 195 0.42 -26.67 -5.17
C PRO A 195 1.41 -27.46 -4.30
N HIS A 196 1.17 -28.76 -4.14
CA HIS A 196 1.94 -29.63 -3.24
C HIS A 196 3.45 -29.69 -3.56
N ASN A 197 3.82 -29.52 -4.83
CA ASN A 197 5.20 -29.52 -5.34
C ASN A 197 5.76 -28.10 -5.60
N ALA A 198 5.05 -27.03 -5.20
CA ALA A 198 5.42 -25.67 -5.58
C ALA A 198 6.80 -25.23 -5.06
N LEU A 199 7.25 -25.75 -3.91
CA LEU A 199 8.56 -25.44 -3.33
C LEU A 199 9.71 -26.25 -3.95
N ASP A 200 9.44 -27.25 -4.78
CA ASP A 200 10.47 -27.95 -5.55
C ASP A 200 11.02 -27.06 -6.68
N LYS A 201 10.19 -26.14 -7.21
CA LYS A 201 10.63 -25.08 -8.15
C LYS A 201 11.58 -24.11 -7.43
N LYS A 202 12.86 -24.09 -7.83
CA LYS A 202 13.92 -23.21 -7.27
C LYS A 202 13.50 -21.73 -7.17
N SER A 203 12.83 -21.21 -8.20
CA SER A 203 12.33 -19.83 -8.27
C SER A 203 11.34 -19.49 -7.15
N ASN A 204 10.42 -20.41 -6.85
CA ASN A 204 9.38 -20.22 -5.86
C ASN A 204 9.96 -20.20 -4.45
N PHE A 205 10.97 -21.05 -4.20
CA PHE A 205 11.73 -20.98 -2.95
C PHE A 205 12.53 -19.67 -2.85
N GLU A 206 13.16 -19.21 -3.92
CA GLU A 206 13.93 -17.95 -3.91
C GLU A 206 13.05 -16.71 -3.80
N PHE A 207 11.77 -16.78 -4.18
CA PHE A 207 10.76 -15.78 -3.85
C PHE A 207 10.43 -15.79 -2.35
N LEU A 208 10.12 -16.97 -1.77
CA LEU A 208 9.86 -17.13 -0.34
C LEU A 208 11.05 -16.65 0.53
N GLU A 209 12.28 -16.93 0.09
CA GLU A 209 13.52 -16.58 0.80
C GLU A 209 13.86 -15.08 0.76
N LYS A 210 13.41 -14.34 -0.26
CA LYS A 210 13.74 -12.90 -0.44
C LYS A 210 12.58 -11.94 -0.15
N GLU A 211 11.40 -12.24 -0.69
CA GLU A 211 10.26 -11.32 -0.71
C GLU A 211 9.34 -11.50 0.52
N VAL A 212 9.44 -12.65 1.21
CA VAL A 212 8.60 -13.01 2.36
C VAL A 212 9.42 -13.13 3.64
N GLY A 213 10.65 -13.65 3.53
CA GLY A 213 11.52 -13.95 4.67
C GLY A 213 11.20 -15.31 5.29
N LEU A 214 12.26 -16.12 5.50
CA LEU A 214 12.12 -17.41 6.19
C LEU A 214 11.96 -17.24 7.71
N ASP A 215 12.26 -16.07 8.28
CA ASP A 215 12.14 -15.78 9.71
C ASP A 215 10.68 -15.63 10.20
N LEU A 216 9.72 -15.49 9.28
CA LEU A 216 8.30 -15.65 9.58
C LEU A 216 7.94 -17.09 9.98
N PHE A 217 8.63 -18.08 9.41
CA PHE A 217 8.30 -19.51 9.55
C PHE A 217 9.28 -20.28 10.45
N PHE A 218 10.54 -19.86 10.51
CA PHE A 218 11.63 -20.58 11.18
C PHE A 218 12.50 -19.63 12.04
N PRO A 219 12.99 -20.06 13.21
CA PRO A 219 13.83 -19.23 14.07
C PRO A 219 15.12 -18.79 13.36
N LYS A 220 15.56 -17.54 13.60
CA LYS A 220 16.74 -16.93 12.92
C LYS A 220 18.02 -17.74 13.10
N GLN A 221 18.17 -18.39 14.26
CA GLN A 221 19.29 -19.27 14.57
C GLN A 221 19.45 -20.42 13.55
N MET A 222 18.35 -20.94 12.98
CA MET A 222 18.47 -21.97 11.92
C MET A 222 19.01 -21.41 10.60
N GLN A 223 18.68 -20.16 10.26
CA GLN A 223 19.18 -19.48 9.06
C GLN A 223 20.65 -19.07 9.20
N GLU A 224 21.07 -18.75 10.43
CA GLU A 224 22.46 -18.41 10.77
C GLU A 224 23.36 -19.65 10.86
N ASN A 225 22.87 -20.74 11.45
CA ASN A 225 23.65 -21.97 11.64
C ASN A 225 23.73 -22.86 10.40
N LEU A 226 22.69 -22.92 9.56
CA LEU A 226 22.60 -23.84 8.43
C LEU A 226 22.94 -23.13 7.11
N LYS A 227 23.79 -23.77 6.29
CA LYS A 227 24.11 -23.26 4.94
C LYS A 227 22.81 -23.17 4.10
N PRO A 228 22.52 -22.08 3.38
CA PRO A 228 21.22 -21.90 2.70
C PRO A 228 20.80 -23.06 1.79
N LYS A 229 21.74 -23.66 1.04
CA LYS A 229 21.47 -24.84 0.19
C LYS A 229 21.07 -26.10 0.99
N GLN A 230 21.58 -26.26 2.21
CA GLN A 230 21.21 -27.34 3.13
C GLN A 230 19.84 -27.05 3.76
N PHE A 231 19.63 -25.84 4.26
CA PHE A 231 18.37 -25.44 4.88
C PHE A 231 17.18 -25.51 3.90
N ARG A 232 17.38 -25.00 2.67
CA ARG A 232 16.41 -25.15 1.55
C ARG A 232 16.02 -26.61 1.31
N LYS A 233 17.01 -27.52 1.26
CA LYS A 233 16.76 -28.95 1.06
C LYS A 233 15.98 -29.56 2.24
N MET A 234 16.33 -29.18 3.48
CA MET A 234 15.61 -29.64 4.68
C MET A 234 14.14 -29.19 4.66
N ILE A 235 13.86 -27.93 4.35
CA ILE A 235 12.49 -27.40 4.22
C ILE A 235 11.72 -28.15 3.13
N GLN A 236 12.30 -28.34 1.94
CA GLN A 236 11.67 -29.10 0.85
C GLN A 236 11.31 -30.53 1.27
N GLN A 237 12.24 -31.26 1.90
CA GLN A 237 12.04 -32.64 2.32
C GLN A 237 11.03 -32.80 3.46
N THR A 238 10.95 -31.85 4.40
CA THR A 238 9.94 -31.88 5.47
C THR A 238 8.57 -31.40 4.99
N PHE A 239 8.51 -30.36 4.14
CA PHE A 239 7.25 -29.86 3.58
C PHE A 239 6.49 -30.92 2.79
N GLN A 240 7.18 -31.79 2.05
CA GLN A 240 6.57 -32.91 1.31
C GLN A 240 5.73 -33.85 2.21
N GLN A 241 6.03 -33.94 3.52
CA GLN A 241 5.22 -34.72 4.47
C GLN A 241 3.85 -34.08 4.78
N TYR A 242 3.74 -32.76 4.62
CA TYR A 242 2.56 -31.96 4.96
C TYR A 242 1.89 -31.33 3.73
N ALA A 243 2.45 -31.51 2.54
CA ALA A 243 2.07 -30.81 1.32
C ALA A 243 0.62 -31.04 0.85
N LEU A 244 -0.07 -32.06 1.37
CA LEU A 244 -1.47 -32.39 1.10
C LEU A 244 -2.43 -31.99 2.25
N LEU A 245 -1.92 -31.49 3.38
CA LEU A 245 -2.76 -31.12 4.53
C LEU A 245 -3.51 -29.82 4.29
N ARG A 246 -4.76 -29.79 4.76
CA ARG A 246 -5.64 -28.62 4.82
C ARG A 246 -5.28 -27.72 6.00
N GLU A 247 -5.73 -26.47 5.96
CA GLU A 247 -5.43 -25.44 6.98
C GLU A 247 -5.70 -25.91 8.42
N GLU A 248 -6.85 -26.53 8.65
CA GLU A 248 -7.27 -27.06 9.95
C GLU A 248 -6.43 -28.27 10.40
N GLU A 249 -6.11 -29.18 9.47
CA GLU A 249 -5.24 -30.33 9.73
C GLU A 249 -3.81 -29.89 10.10
N CYS A 250 -3.32 -28.80 9.48
CA CYS A 250 -2.06 -28.16 9.85
C CYS A 250 -2.13 -27.54 11.25
N ILE A 251 -3.21 -26.84 11.59
CA ILE A 251 -3.43 -26.24 12.92
C ILE A 251 -3.42 -27.34 13.99
N MET A 252 -4.29 -28.35 13.85
CA MET A 252 -4.41 -29.44 14.82
C MET A 252 -3.10 -30.21 14.97
N LYS A 253 -2.39 -30.46 13.87
CA LYS A 253 -1.08 -31.13 13.92
C LYS A 253 0.02 -30.26 14.53
N PHE A 254 -0.04 -28.94 14.38
CA PHE A 254 0.89 -28.01 15.05
C PHE A 254 0.61 -27.95 16.55
N LEU A 255 -0.66 -27.79 16.96
CA LEU A 255 -1.06 -27.75 18.37
C LEU A 255 -0.67 -29.04 19.11
N GLY A 256 -0.98 -30.20 18.52
CA GLY A 256 -0.58 -31.51 19.05
C GLY A 256 0.93 -31.80 18.98
N THR A 257 1.71 -30.99 18.27
CA THR A 257 3.19 -31.04 18.30
C THR A 257 3.73 -30.12 19.41
N LEU A 258 3.19 -28.90 19.53
CA LEU A 258 3.55 -27.91 20.55
C LEU A 258 3.25 -28.42 21.97
N SER A 259 2.11 -29.10 22.17
CA SER A 259 1.71 -29.69 23.45
C SER A 259 2.65 -30.80 23.97
N THR A 260 3.64 -31.24 23.19
CA THR A 260 4.65 -32.21 23.64
C THR A 260 5.75 -31.59 24.50
N PHE A 261 5.89 -30.25 24.50
CA PHE A 261 6.93 -29.53 25.25
C PHE A 261 6.48 -28.20 25.86
N ALA A 262 5.29 -27.69 25.53
CA ALA A 262 4.69 -26.50 26.12
C ALA A 262 3.27 -26.81 26.67
N ASN A 263 2.91 -26.19 27.79
CA ASN A 263 1.53 -26.22 28.30
C ASN A 263 0.70 -25.28 27.42
N ILE A 264 -0.27 -25.81 26.68
CA ILE A 264 -1.14 -25.00 25.80
C ILE A 264 -2.56 -24.84 26.33
N ASP A 265 -2.97 -25.63 27.33
CA ASP A 265 -4.32 -25.64 27.91
C ASP A 265 -4.37 -25.21 29.39
N GLN A 266 -3.24 -24.82 29.99
CA GLN A 266 -3.09 -24.66 31.43
C GLN A 266 -2.08 -23.55 31.79
N GLU A 267 -2.48 -22.62 32.67
CA GLU A 267 -1.58 -21.66 33.31
C GLU A 267 -0.99 -22.25 34.61
N SER A 268 0.25 -21.89 34.95
CA SER A 268 0.98 -22.42 36.12
C SER A 268 1.44 -21.30 37.06
N TYR A 269 1.14 -21.44 38.36
CA TYR A 269 1.35 -20.42 39.41
C TYR A 269 2.12 -20.99 40.60
N ARG A 270 3.23 -20.36 41.00
CA ARG A 270 4.09 -20.85 42.09
C ARG A 270 3.85 -20.09 43.38
N CYS A 271 3.09 -20.71 44.28
CA CYS A 271 2.45 -20.04 45.42
C CYS A 271 2.56 -20.87 46.72
N GLU A 272 2.14 -20.30 47.85
CA GLU A 272 2.03 -21.00 49.15
C GLU A 272 0.58 -21.42 49.38
N LEU A 273 0.31 -22.73 49.52
CA LEU A 273 -1.00 -23.23 49.94
C LEU A 273 -1.10 -23.23 51.47
N ILE A 274 -2.20 -22.70 52.03
CA ILE A 274 -2.40 -22.60 53.49
C ILE A 274 -3.45 -23.63 53.92
N GLN A 275 -2.99 -24.71 54.57
CA GLN A 275 -3.83 -25.78 55.12
C GLN A 275 -3.39 -26.13 56.55
N GLY A 276 -3.45 -25.14 57.45
CA GLY A 276 -2.92 -25.23 58.83
C GLY A 276 -1.39 -25.06 58.92
N TRP A 277 -0.67 -25.46 57.88
CA TRP A 277 0.72 -25.11 57.61
C TRP A 277 0.84 -24.54 56.18
N ASN A 278 1.87 -23.75 55.92
CA ASN A 278 2.15 -23.21 54.59
C ASN A 278 3.04 -24.17 53.79
N ILE A 279 2.63 -24.54 52.58
CA ILE A 279 3.40 -25.41 51.67
C ILE A 279 3.55 -24.71 50.33
N THR A 280 4.80 -24.46 49.90
CA THR A 280 5.05 -23.93 48.54
C THR A 280 4.76 -25.01 47.50
N VAL A 281 3.95 -24.68 46.50
CA VAL A 281 3.47 -25.58 45.46
C VAL A 281 3.49 -24.89 44.09
N ASP A 282 3.61 -25.69 43.03
CA ASP A 282 3.26 -25.25 41.69
C ASP A 282 1.78 -25.65 41.45
N LEU A 283 0.88 -24.67 41.49
CA LEU A 283 -0.51 -24.85 41.07
C LEU A 283 -0.60 -24.78 39.54
N VAL A 284 -1.54 -25.54 38.99
CA VAL A 284 -1.87 -25.56 37.57
C VAL A 284 -3.37 -25.40 37.43
N ILE A 285 -3.80 -24.43 36.62
CA ILE A 285 -5.21 -24.07 36.42
C ILE A 285 -5.49 -24.13 34.92
N GLY A 286 -6.52 -24.90 34.54
CA GLY A 286 -6.98 -25.06 33.17
C GLY A 286 -8.37 -25.71 33.16
N PRO A 287 -8.90 -26.13 31.99
CA PRO A 287 -10.28 -26.59 31.85
C PRO A 287 -10.67 -27.76 32.78
N LYS A 288 -9.68 -28.52 33.26
CA LYS A 288 -9.84 -29.74 34.07
C LYS A 288 -9.76 -29.46 35.59
N GLY A 289 -9.98 -28.22 36.02
CA GLY A 289 -10.01 -27.79 37.43
C GLY A 289 -8.67 -27.27 37.96
N ILE A 290 -8.66 -26.89 39.24
CA ILE A 290 -7.47 -26.40 39.98
C ILE A 290 -6.69 -27.60 40.51
N ARG A 291 -5.40 -27.70 40.14
CA ARG A 291 -4.56 -28.88 40.39
C ARG A 291 -3.22 -28.50 41.02
N GLN A 292 -2.68 -29.40 41.83
CA GLN A 292 -1.35 -29.31 42.42
C GLN A 292 -0.37 -30.19 41.65
N MET A 293 0.79 -29.64 41.29
CA MET A 293 1.96 -30.39 40.81
C MET A 293 2.96 -30.57 41.96
N THR A 294 3.47 -31.79 42.15
CA THR A 294 4.46 -32.12 43.21
C THR A 294 5.85 -32.41 42.65
N SER A 295 5.94 -32.87 41.40
CA SER A 295 7.16 -32.90 40.58
C SER A 295 6.77 -32.89 39.10
N LYS A 296 7.72 -32.61 38.20
CA LYS A 296 7.48 -32.58 36.74
C LYS A 296 7.06 -33.92 36.12
N GLU A 297 7.20 -35.02 36.87
CA GLU A 297 6.94 -36.39 36.42
C GLU A 297 5.75 -37.02 37.17
N ALA A 298 5.21 -36.34 38.19
CA ALA A 298 4.07 -36.80 38.97
C ALA A 298 2.74 -36.48 38.28
N LYS A 299 1.72 -37.32 38.51
CA LYS A 299 0.35 -37.02 38.07
C LYS A 299 -0.22 -35.87 38.92
N PRO A 300 -0.81 -34.81 38.32
CA PRO A 300 -1.41 -33.71 39.07
C PRO A 300 -2.53 -34.17 40.00
N THR A 301 -2.54 -33.66 41.24
CA THR A 301 -3.61 -33.89 42.22
C THR A 301 -4.69 -32.82 42.07
N CYS A 302 -5.97 -33.19 41.98
CA CYS A 302 -7.06 -32.21 41.95
C CYS A 302 -7.29 -31.63 43.36
N LEU A 303 -7.42 -30.29 43.45
CA LEU A 303 -7.75 -29.58 44.69
C LEU A 303 -9.20 -29.08 44.71
N ALA A 304 -9.70 -28.59 43.57
CA ALA A 304 -11.08 -28.13 43.40
C ALA A 304 -11.49 -28.16 41.92
N GLU A 305 -12.76 -28.48 41.67
CA GLU A 305 -13.40 -28.28 40.36
C GLU A 305 -14.18 -26.96 40.36
N PHE A 306 -14.25 -26.26 39.22
CA PHE A 306 -14.92 -24.95 39.13
C PHE A 306 -16.40 -25.00 39.55
N LYS A 307 -17.06 -26.12 39.24
CA LYS A 307 -18.45 -26.45 39.64
C LYS A 307 -18.65 -26.54 41.17
N GLN A 308 -17.58 -26.59 41.96
CA GLN A 308 -17.61 -26.61 43.43
C GLN A 308 -17.44 -25.21 44.06
N ILE A 309 -16.91 -24.23 43.32
CA ILE A 309 -16.56 -22.91 43.84
C ILE A 309 -17.82 -22.05 43.98
N LYS A 310 -17.94 -21.33 45.10
CA LYS A 310 -19.07 -20.44 45.42
C LYS A 310 -18.70 -18.96 45.57
N SER A 311 -17.44 -18.68 45.87
CA SER A 311 -16.95 -17.33 46.07
C SER A 311 -15.44 -17.27 45.91
N ILE A 312 -14.96 -16.15 45.37
CA ILE A 312 -13.56 -15.84 45.15
C ILE A 312 -13.28 -14.53 45.88
N LYS A 313 -12.21 -14.45 46.66
CA LYS A 313 -11.85 -13.23 47.40
C LYS A 313 -10.35 -13.01 47.41
N CYS A 314 -9.92 -11.82 46.99
CA CYS A 314 -8.55 -11.35 47.13
C CYS A 314 -8.42 -10.44 48.36
N THR A 315 -7.35 -10.58 49.13
CA THR A 315 -6.99 -9.65 50.21
C THR A 315 -5.48 -9.43 50.26
N THR A 316 -5.04 -8.19 50.33
CA THR A 316 -3.63 -7.82 50.56
C THR A 316 -3.15 -8.25 51.94
N VAL A 317 -1.87 -8.62 52.03
CA VAL A 317 -1.14 -8.92 53.27
C VAL A 317 0.04 -7.94 53.38
N GLU A 318 0.61 -7.85 54.58
CA GLU A 318 1.90 -7.20 54.82
C GLU A 318 2.99 -7.73 53.85
N GLU A 319 3.99 -6.89 53.58
CA GLU A 319 5.07 -7.15 52.59
C GLU A 319 4.61 -7.25 51.12
N GLY A 320 3.41 -6.78 50.77
CA GLY A 320 2.94 -6.68 49.36
C GLY A 320 2.46 -7.99 48.73
N ARG A 321 2.47 -9.08 49.51
CA ARG A 321 1.87 -10.38 49.15
C ARG A 321 0.35 -10.32 49.28
N ALA A 322 -0.36 -11.30 48.72
CA ALA A 322 -1.81 -11.39 48.83
C ALA A 322 -2.30 -12.81 49.15
N LEU A 323 -3.55 -12.90 49.62
CA LEU A 323 -4.30 -14.13 49.76
C LEU A 323 -5.43 -14.17 48.75
N LEU A 324 -5.57 -15.30 48.08
CA LEU A 324 -6.70 -15.70 47.27
C LEU A 324 -7.46 -16.79 48.04
N GLN A 325 -8.71 -16.51 48.42
CA GLN A 325 -9.58 -17.42 49.17
C GLN A 325 -10.72 -17.89 48.28
N LEU A 326 -10.90 -19.22 48.20
CA LEU A 326 -11.94 -19.86 47.40
C LEU A 326 -12.92 -20.59 48.33
N GLY A 327 -14.18 -20.14 48.36
CA GLY A 327 -15.25 -20.82 49.09
C GLY A 327 -15.73 -22.05 48.33
N LEU A 328 -15.75 -23.22 48.97
CA LEU A 328 -16.09 -24.50 48.33
C LEU A 328 -17.43 -25.06 48.82
N THR A 329 -18.15 -25.71 47.92
CA THR A 329 -19.43 -26.35 48.19
C THR A 329 -19.25 -27.58 49.09
N GLY A 330 -19.91 -27.58 50.24
CA GLY A 330 -19.91 -28.72 51.17
C GLY A 330 -18.69 -28.82 52.10
N ASN A 331 -17.70 -27.92 51.97
CA ASN A 331 -16.52 -27.86 52.85
C ASN A 331 -16.53 -26.55 53.66
N PRO A 332 -16.51 -26.59 55.00
CA PRO A 332 -16.46 -25.38 55.83
C PRO A 332 -15.08 -24.67 55.81
N GLN A 333 -14.03 -25.31 55.29
CA GLN A 333 -12.72 -24.67 55.08
C GLN A 333 -12.59 -24.17 53.63
N SER A 334 -12.36 -22.87 53.47
CA SER A 334 -12.03 -22.24 52.19
C SER A 334 -10.60 -22.58 51.77
N LEU A 335 -10.40 -22.96 50.50
CA LEU A 335 -9.07 -23.18 49.96
C LEU A 335 -8.34 -21.83 49.87
N THR A 336 -7.27 -21.67 50.66
CA THR A 336 -6.53 -20.41 50.78
C THR A 336 -5.16 -20.56 50.14
N ILE A 337 -4.90 -19.71 49.15
CA ILE A 337 -3.65 -19.64 48.38
C ILE A 337 -3.01 -18.29 48.69
N LYS A 338 -1.69 -18.25 48.87
CA LYS A 338 -0.91 -17.05 49.13
C LYS A 338 0.09 -16.84 47.98
N THR A 339 0.00 -15.69 47.34
CA THR A 339 0.75 -15.33 46.12
C THR A 339 1.95 -14.44 46.44
N SER A 340 2.82 -14.26 45.45
CA SER A 340 3.95 -13.31 45.50
C SER A 340 3.50 -11.85 45.50
N SER A 341 2.37 -11.53 44.89
CA SER A 341 1.84 -10.17 44.72
C SER A 341 0.29 -10.15 44.66
N LEU A 342 -0.30 -8.97 44.82
CA LEU A 342 -1.74 -8.76 44.55
C LEU A 342 -2.09 -9.03 43.08
N ALA A 343 -1.27 -8.56 42.14
CA ALA A 343 -1.48 -8.77 40.70
C ALA A 343 -1.57 -10.27 40.34
N GLU A 344 -0.71 -11.11 40.94
CA GLU A 344 -0.80 -12.57 40.77
C GLU A 344 -2.13 -13.13 41.32
N ALA A 345 -2.60 -12.68 42.49
CA ALA A 345 -3.87 -13.10 43.05
C ALA A 345 -5.08 -12.67 42.19
N GLU A 346 -5.05 -11.47 41.62
CA GLU A 346 -6.08 -10.96 40.71
C GLU A 346 -6.07 -11.70 39.37
N ASN A 347 -4.88 -11.94 38.78
CA ASN A 347 -4.71 -12.74 37.58
C ASN A 347 -5.22 -14.18 37.75
N MET A 348 -5.01 -14.79 38.92
CA MET A 348 -5.57 -16.10 39.28
C MET A 348 -7.09 -16.04 39.53
N ALA A 349 -7.59 -14.98 40.18
CA ALA A 349 -9.01 -14.81 40.47
C ALA A 349 -9.84 -14.69 39.18
N ASP A 350 -9.40 -13.86 38.22
CA ASP A 350 -10.05 -13.74 36.91
C ASP A 350 -10.06 -15.06 36.14
N LEU A 351 -8.95 -15.82 36.16
CA LEU A 351 -8.85 -17.13 35.49
C LEU A 351 -9.89 -18.11 36.05
N ILE A 352 -9.95 -18.22 37.38
CA ILE A 352 -10.87 -19.12 38.07
C ILE A 352 -12.31 -18.68 37.87
N ASP A 353 -12.59 -17.38 37.96
CA ASP A 353 -13.93 -16.82 37.74
C ASP A 353 -14.40 -17.06 36.30
N GLY A 354 -13.53 -16.85 35.30
CA GLY A 354 -13.85 -17.14 33.90
C GLY A 354 -14.16 -18.61 33.63
N TYR A 355 -13.40 -19.55 34.22
CA TYR A 355 -13.77 -20.97 34.17
C TYR A 355 -15.09 -21.28 34.92
N CYS A 356 -15.38 -20.60 36.04
CA CYS A 356 -16.66 -20.73 36.74
C CYS A 356 -17.84 -20.19 35.92
N ARG A 357 -17.71 -19.05 35.23
CA ARG A 357 -18.71 -18.52 34.29
C ARG A 357 -18.94 -19.52 33.14
N LEU A 358 -17.86 -19.92 32.47
CA LEU A 358 -17.87 -20.79 31.28
C LEU A 358 -18.39 -22.21 31.53
N GLN A 359 -18.13 -22.80 32.70
CA GLN A 359 -18.59 -24.17 33.05
C GLN A 359 -19.85 -24.21 33.91
N GLY A 360 -20.18 -23.11 34.61
CA GLY A 360 -21.35 -23.02 35.49
C GLY A 360 -22.60 -22.45 34.81
N CYS A 361 -22.48 -21.88 33.61
CA CYS A 361 -23.50 -21.05 32.97
C CYS A 361 -23.96 -19.91 33.90
N LEU A 362 -22.98 -19.19 34.47
CA LEU A 362 -23.19 -18.08 35.40
C LEU A 362 -22.88 -16.75 34.72
N ASP A 363 -23.91 -15.92 34.53
CA ASP A 363 -23.78 -14.57 33.95
C ASP A 363 -23.11 -13.56 34.91
N THR A 364 -22.87 -13.93 36.17
CA THR A 364 -22.37 -13.05 37.24
C THR A 364 -21.09 -13.58 37.86
N SER A 365 -20.10 -12.70 38.05
CA SER A 365 -18.86 -13.03 38.77
C SER A 365 -19.08 -13.53 40.21
N LEU A 366 -18.21 -14.45 40.64
CA LEU A 366 -18.09 -14.94 42.01
C LEU A 366 -17.08 -14.14 42.85
N ILE A 367 -16.44 -13.10 42.28
CA ILE A 367 -15.44 -12.26 42.96
C ILE A 367 -16.12 -11.27 43.91
N ILE A 368 -15.84 -11.38 45.21
CA ILE A 368 -16.40 -10.52 46.24
C ILE A 368 -15.57 -9.24 46.40
N LEU A 369 -16.00 -8.16 45.72
CA LEU A 369 -15.43 -6.82 45.84
C LEU A 369 -15.82 -6.14 47.17
N PRO A 370 -14.86 -5.71 48.01
CA PRO A 370 -15.14 -5.24 49.37
C PRO A 370 -15.58 -3.76 49.44
N ASN A 371 -16.63 -3.33 48.73
CA ASN A 371 -17.32 -2.06 49.06
C ASN A 371 -18.76 -1.81 48.50
N ARG A 372 -19.38 -2.70 47.70
CA ARG A 372 -20.68 -2.42 47.03
C ARG A 372 -21.94 -2.47 47.94
N GLU A 373 -21.82 -2.42 49.26
CA GLU A 373 -22.99 -2.46 50.19
C GLU A 373 -23.58 -1.08 50.58
N ASN A 374 -22.82 0.03 50.45
CA ASN A 374 -23.23 1.31 51.07
C ASN A 374 -24.25 2.16 50.27
N GLU A 375 -24.47 1.90 48.98
CA GLU A 375 -25.35 2.76 48.17
C GLU A 375 -26.83 2.36 48.19
N LYS A 376 -27.15 1.12 48.60
CA LYS A 376 -28.54 0.61 48.61
C LYS A 376 -29.35 1.05 49.85
N ARG A 377 -29.27 2.32 50.27
CA ARG A 377 -30.00 2.78 51.48
C ARG A 377 -30.37 4.26 51.65
N ILE A 378 -30.65 5.01 50.56
CA ILE A 378 -31.37 6.30 50.67
C ILE A 378 -32.71 6.23 49.94
N SER A 379 -33.75 5.80 50.65
CA SER A 379 -35.15 5.91 50.21
C SER A 379 -35.70 7.29 50.59
N LEU A 380 -36.03 8.13 49.62
CA LEU A 380 -36.77 9.38 49.85
C LEU A 380 -38.30 9.16 49.72
N PRO A 381 -39.13 9.96 50.42
CA PRO A 381 -40.52 9.59 50.71
C PRO A 381 -41.51 9.82 49.56
N GLN A 382 -42.60 9.05 49.58
CA GLN A 382 -43.70 9.13 48.62
C GLN A 382 -44.59 10.36 48.87
N VAL A 383 -44.88 11.11 47.80
CA VAL A 383 -45.90 12.18 47.72
C VAL A 383 -46.62 12.00 46.35
N PRO A 384 -47.95 12.19 46.23
CA PRO A 384 -48.75 11.27 45.40
C PRO A 384 -48.76 11.49 43.88
N ILE A 385 -49.06 10.39 43.17
CA ILE A 385 -49.39 10.35 41.74
C ILE A 385 -50.76 11.01 41.49
N GLN A 386 -50.87 11.83 40.44
CA GLN A 386 -52.12 11.98 39.70
C GLN A 386 -51.93 11.46 38.27
N HIS A 387 -52.80 10.53 37.86
CA HIS A 387 -52.75 9.87 36.56
C HIS A 387 -53.35 10.76 35.46
N ILE A 388 -52.69 10.79 34.29
CA ILE A 388 -53.37 10.72 32.98
C ILE A 388 -52.62 9.65 32.17
N GLU A 389 -53.35 8.87 31.37
CA GLU A 389 -52.93 7.52 30.95
C GLU A 389 -52.20 7.41 29.60
N GLU A 390 -51.33 6.41 29.60
CA GLU A 390 -50.67 5.65 28.52
C GLU A 390 -51.29 5.63 27.10
N LYS A 391 -50.39 5.68 26.08
CA LYS A 391 -50.01 4.55 25.20
C LYS A 391 -48.74 4.94 24.41
N ARG A 392 -47.64 4.17 24.36
CA ARG A 392 -47.32 2.75 24.06
C ARG A 392 -47.23 2.40 22.55
N PRO A 393 -46.26 1.55 22.13
CA PRO A 393 -45.28 2.03 21.15
C PRO A 393 -44.84 1.03 20.04
N THR A 394 -44.07 1.55 19.08
CA THR A 394 -43.19 0.85 18.12
C THR A 394 -42.10 1.85 17.67
N LEU A 395 -40.79 1.61 17.65
CA LEU A 395 -39.95 0.39 17.46
C LEU A 395 -40.13 -0.24 16.07
N THR A 396 -39.12 -0.41 15.20
CA THR A 396 -37.73 0.12 15.08
C THR A 396 -37.31 -0.10 13.59
N GLU A 397 -36.08 -0.03 13.05
CA GLU A 397 -34.68 0.08 13.53
C GLU A 397 -33.80 0.65 12.38
N SER A 398 -32.61 1.20 12.65
CA SER A 398 -31.58 1.44 11.61
C SER A 398 -30.16 1.45 12.19
N PHE A 399 -29.19 0.92 11.43
CA PHE A 399 -27.84 0.59 11.91
C PHE A 399 -26.80 1.65 11.55
N SER A 400 -26.10 2.18 12.56
CA SER A 400 -24.72 2.64 12.41
C SER A 400 -23.79 1.42 12.18
N GLY A 401 -22.67 1.52 11.48
CA GLY A 401 -22.00 2.70 10.92
C GLY A 401 -20.49 2.51 10.96
N ASP A 402 -20.00 1.36 10.49
CA ASP A 402 -18.63 0.90 10.77
C ASP A 402 -17.55 1.81 10.18
N SER A 403 -16.46 1.93 10.93
CA SER A 403 -15.27 2.71 10.61
C SER A 403 -14.06 1.79 10.64
N ASP A 404 -13.30 1.79 9.54
CA ASP A 404 -12.18 0.86 9.34
C ASP A 404 -11.14 0.88 10.46
N ILE A 405 -10.99 2.03 11.13
CA ILE A 405 -9.99 2.27 12.19
C ILE A 405 -10.63 2.28 13.59
N TYR A 406 -11.86 2.77 13.72
CA TYR A 406 -12.53 3.00 15.01
C TYR A 406 -13.72 2.06 15.21
N ALA A 407 -13.76 1.39 16.36
CA ALA A 407 -14.99 0.82 16.89
C ALA A 407 -15.57 1.81 17.90
N GLU A 408 -16.74 2.37 17.62
CA GLU A 408 -17.46 3.20 18.59
C GLU A 408 -18.39 2.31 19.42
N ILE A 409 -18.32 2.43 20.74
CA ILE A 409 -19.31 1.87 21.66
C ILE A 409 -20.44 2.93 21.80
N PRO A 410 -21.73 2.57 21.67
CA PRO A 410 -22.80 3.58 21.64
C PRO A 410 -23.07 4.22 23.02
N ASP A 411 -22.83 5.52 23.14
CA ASP A 411 -23.34 6.33 24.26
C ASP A 411 -24.81 6.71 24.04
N GLU A 412 -25.72 6.40 24.97
CA GLU A 412 -27.12 6.81 24.87
C GLU A 412 -27.34 8.34 25.02
N ALA A 413 -26.34 9.07 25.54
CA ALA A 413 -26.52 10.42 26.04
C ALA A 413 -26.42 11.56 25.00
N SER A 414 -25.72 11.37 23.86
CA SER A 414 -25.44 12.48 22.93
C SER A 414 -25.74 12.18 21.45
N ARG A 415 -26.70 12.91 20.88
CA ARG A 415 -27.00 12.91 19.43
C ARG A 415 -26.39 14.14 18.75
N PRO A 416 -25.36 14.00 17.90
CA PRO A 416 -24.89 15.07 17.03
C PRO A 416 -25.96 15.45 15.99
N LYS A 417 -26.04 16.74 15.64
CA LYS A 417 -26.99 17.26 14.63
C LYS A 417 -26.28 17.50 13.29
N SER A 418 -26.98 17.16 12.22
CA SER A 418 -26.80 17.68 10.84
C SER A 418 -25.48 17.37 10.11
N GLY A 419 -25.55 16.60 9.02
CA GLY A 419 -24.45 16.53 8.02
C GLY A 419 -24.53 15.41 6.98
N ALA A 420 -25.14 14.26 7.28
CA ALA A 420 -24.94 13.02 6.51
C ALA A 420 -25.83 12.83 5.24
N GLN A 421 -26.78 13.73 4.99
CA GLN A 421 -28.04 13.40 4.29
C GLN A 421 -28.00 13.38 2.74
N GLN A 422 -26.83 13.55 2.11
CA GLN A 422 -26.73 13.92 0.69
C GLN A 422 -26.85 12.77 -0.35
N PHE A 423 -27.06 11.51 0.07
CA PHE A 423 -27.09 10.34 -0.83
C PHE A 423 -28.18 9.29 -0.51
N VAL A 424 -29.05 9.58 0.46
CA VAL A 424 -30.21 8.74 0.79
C VAL A 424 -31.41 9.28 0.00
N ILE A 425 -32.17 8.39 -0.63
CA ILE A 425 -33.36 8.73 -1.44
C ILE A 425 -34.53 7.83 -1.03
N SER A 426 -35.78 8.31 -1.13
CA SER A 426 -36.94 7.46 -0.84
C SER A 426 -37.11 6.38 -1.92
N ARG A 427 -37.68 5.24 -1.56
CA ARG A 427 -38.19 4.25 -2.52
C ARG A 427 -39.32 4.81 -3.37
N GLU A 428 -40.10 5.72 -2.80
CA GLU A 428 -41.28 6.32 -3.42
C GLU A 428 -40.91 7.21 -4.61
N ASP A 429 -39.71 7.81 -4.58
CA ASP A 429 -39.14 8.63 -5.64
C ASP A 429 -38.67 7.81 -6.86
N VAL A 430 -38.54 6.47 -6.72
CA VAL A 430 -37.90 5.58 -7.70
C VAL A 430 -38.89 4.55 -8.25
N SER A 431 -39.45 4.81 -9.44
CA SER A 431 -40.31 3.84 -10.13
C SER A 431 -39.49 2.81 -10.90
N LEU A 432 -39.64 1.51 -10.58
CA LEU A 432 -39.04 0.41 -11.36
C LEU A 432 -39.80 0.12 -12.66
N GLY A 433 -39.05 -0.28 -13.68
CA GLY A 433 -39.53 -0.75 -14.99
C GLY A 433 -39.15 -2.22 -15.25
N ARG A 434 -38.62 -2.51 -16.44
CA ARG A 434 -38.18 -3.86 -16.83
C ARG A 434 -36.83 -4.23 -16.22
N ILE A 435 -36.55 -5.53 -16.12
CA ILE A 435 -35.21 -6.06 -15.84
C ILE A 435 -34.29 -5.79 -17.04
N LEU A 436 -33.06 -5.36 -16.76
CA LEU A 436 -31.96 -5.15 -17.69
C LEU A 436 -30.93 -6.30 -17.64
N GLY A 437 -30.79 -6.97 -16.50
CA GLY A 437 -29.92 -8.14 -16.33
C GLY A 437 -29.95 -8.71 -14.92
N GLU A 438 -29.32 -9.86 -14.70
CA GLU A 438 -29.13 -10.49 -13.39
C GLU A 438 -27.64 -10.47 -13.00
N GLY A 439 -27.33 -9.97 -11.80
CA GLY A 439 -25.99 -9.98 -11.21
C GLY A 439 -25.89 -10.89 -9.98
N PHE A 440 -24.70 -10.97 -9.39
CA PHE A 440 -24.41 -11.89 -8.28
C PHE A 440 -25.32 -11.69 -7.04
N PHE A 441 -25.67 -10.43 -6.72
CA PHE A 441 -26.48 -10.08 -5.55
C PHE A 441 -27.99 -9.98 -5.84
N GLY A 442 -28.40 -9.96 -7.11
CA GLY A 442 -29.77 -9.64 -7.51
C GLY A 442 -29.89 -9.02 -8.89
N GLU A 443 -31.10 -8.60 -9.23
CA GLU A 443 -31.46 -8.10 -10.56
C GLU A 443 -31.13 -6.61 -10.70
N VAL A 444 -30.87 -6.19 -11.94
CA VAL A 444 -30.73 -4.78 -12.34
C VAL A 444 -31.97 -4.40 -13.12
N TYR A 445 -32.68 -3.37 -12.68
CA TYR A 445 -33.87 -2.83 -13.33
C TYR A 445 -33.56 -1.50 -14.03
N GLU A 446 -34.28 -1.23 -15.12
CA GLU A 446 -34.51 0.13 -15.59
C GLU A 446 -35.47 0.83 -14.63
N GLY A 447 -35.30 2.12 -14.42
CA GLY A 447 -36.21 2.91 -13.59
C GLY A 447 -36.17 4.40 -13.89
N VAL A 448 -36.98 5.15 -13.17
CA VAL A 448 -37.00 6.62 -13.18
C VAL A 448 -36.96 7.10 -11.73
N PHE A 449 -35.98 7.94 -11.42
CA PHE A 449 -35.89 8.67 -10.16
C PHE A 449 -36.45 10.08 -10.34
N THR A 450 -37.28 10.54 -9.41
CA THR A 450 -37.77 11.93 -9.37
C THR A 450 -37.05 12.65 -8.22
N ASN A 451 -36.32 13.71 -8.52
CA ASN A 451 -35.60 14.46 -7.48
C ASN A 451 -36.49 15.51 -6.78
N GLU A 452 -35.96 16.15 -5.73
CA GLU A 452 -36.67 17.17 -4.93
C GLU A 452 -37.21 18.36 -5.76
N SER A 453 -36.67 18.64 -6.95
CA SER A 453 -37.16 19.70 -7.84
C SER A 453 -38.21 19.22 -8.86
N GLY A 454 -38.60 17.94 -8.82
CA GLY A 454 -39.58 17.32 -9.72
C GLY A 454 -39.01 16.91 -11.08
N GLU A 455 -37.70 17.00 -11.28
CA GLU A 455 -37.03 16.50 -12.48
C GLU A 455 -36.94 14.97 -12.45
N ARG A 456 -37.23 14.33 -13.59
CA ARG A 456 -37.23 12.88 -13.74
C ARG A 456 -36.00 12.41 -14.50
N VAL A 457 -35.15 11.64 -13.82
CA VAL A 457 -33.89 11.10 -14.34
C VAL A 457 -34.06 9.60 -14.62
N SER A 458 -33.62 9.12 -15.78
CA SER A 458 -33.59 7.67 -16.07
C SER A 458 -32.43 7.00 -15.33
N VAL A 459 -32.73 5.93 -14.60
CA VAL A 459 -31.79 5.28 -13.68
C VAL A 459 -31.70 3.77 -13.88
N ALA A 460 -30.57 3.20 -13.52
CA ALA A 460 -30.38 1.76 -13.35
C ALA A 460 -30.41 1.43 -11.85
N VAL A 461 -31.25 0.46 -11.47
CA VAL A 461 -31.48 0.10 -10.06
C VAL A 461 -30.98 -1.32 -9.80
N LYS A 462 -29.85 -1.46 -9.11
CA LYS A 462 -29.34 -2.76 -8.62
C LYS A 462 -30.13 -3.11 -7.36
N THR A 463 -30.72 -4.30 -7.28
CA THR A 463 -31.46 -4.77 -6.10
C THR A 463 -30.71 -5.89 -5.39
N CYS A 464 -30.84 -5.98 -4.06
CA CYS A 464 -30.43 -7.16 -3.30
C CYS A 464 -31.56 -8.22 -3.28
N LYS A 465 -31.25 -9.52 -3.40
CA LYS A 465 -32.26 -10.59 -3.26
C LYS A 465 -32.77 -10.64 -1.81
N LYS A 466 -34.08 -10.85 -1.63
CA LYS A 466 -34.73 -10.81 -0.30
C LYS A 466 -34.15 -11.81 0.71
N ASP A 467 -33.64 -12.94 0.22
CA ASP A 467 -33.04 -14.01 1.04
C ASP A 467 -31.50 -13.91 1.14
N CYS A 468 -30.92 -12.72 0.92
CA CYS A 468 -29.47 -12.52 1.04
C CYS A 468 -28.99 -12.61 2.50
N THR A 469 -27.86 -13.31 2.69
CA THR A 469 -27.10 -13.30 3.95
C THR A 469 -26.58 -11.91 4.28
N ALA A 470 -26.36 -11.64 5.58
CA ALA A 470 -25.77 -10.37 6.04
C ALA A 470 -24.45 -10.03 5.33
N GLU A 471 -23.55 -11.02 5.17
CA GLU A 471 -22.28 -10.90 4.43
C GLU A 471 -22.48 -10.49 2.95
N ASN A 472 -23.56 -10.93 2.30
CA ASN A 472 -23.87 -10.51 0.92
C ASN A 472 -24.48 -9.10 0.88
N LYS A 473 -25.29 -8.72 1.87
CA LYS A 473 -25.82 -7.36 2.01
C LYS A 473 -24.71 -6.34 2.31
N GLU A 474 -23.75 -6.69 3.15
CA GLU A 474 -22.56 -5.90 3.45
C GLU A 474 -21.71 -5.68 2.19
N LYS A 475 -21.42 -6.74 1.43
CA LYS A 475 -20.70 -6.63 0.15
C LYS A 475 -21.44 -5.71 -0.84
N PHE A 476 -22.75 -5.88 -0.98
CA PHE A 476 -23.61 -5.03 -1.81
C PHE A 476 -23.54 -3.55 -1.39
N MET A 477 -23.65 -3.25 -0.09
CA MET A 477 -23.49 -1.88 0.42
C MET A 477 -22.07 -1.33 0.23
N SER A 478 -21.04 -2.16 0.37
CA SER A 478 -19.64 -1.73 0.19
C SER A 478 -19.34 -1.29 -1.25
N GLU A 479 -20.04 -1.82 -2.26
CA GLU A 479 -19.97 -1.34 -3.65
C GLU A 479 -20.46 0.11 -3.75
N ALA A 480 -21.63 0.41 -3.21
CA ALA A 480 -22.20 1.76 -3.22
C ALA A 480 -21.35 2.76 -2.42
N MET A 481 -20.81 2.35 -1.26
CA MET A 481 -19.93 3.21 -0.45
C MET A 481 -18.58 3.48 -1.12
N LEU A 482 -18.09 2.57 -1.98
CA LEU A 482 -16.92 2.82 -2.83
C LEU A 482 -17.25 3.86 -3.92
N MET A 483 -18.38 3.66 -4.63
CA MET A 483 -18.82 4.57 -5.69
C MET A 483 -19.16 5.99 -5.19
N LYS A 484 -19.64 6.13 -3.94
CA LYS A 484 -19.95 7.43 -3.30
C LYS A 484 -18.78 8.42 -3.29
N LYS A 485 -17.53 7.94 -3.36
CA LYS A 485 -16.31 8.76 -3.38
C LYS A 485 -15.74 8.98 -4.79
N MET A 486 -16.36 8.44 -5.83
CA MET A 486 -15.86 8.49 -7.21
C MET A 486 -16.56 9.55 -8.05
N ASP A 487 -15.77 10.42 -8.67
CA ASP A 487 -16.24 11.34 -9.72
C ASP A 487 -15.23 11.38 -10.87
N HIS A 488 -15.62 10.82 -12.01
CA HIS A 488 -14.80 10.76 -13.23
C HIS A 488 -15.70 10.54 -14.46
N PRO A 489 -15.49 11.25 -15.59
CA PRO A 489 -16.37 11.17 -16.77
C PRO A 489 -16.48 9.78 -17.43
N HIS A 490 -15.53 8.88 -17.17
CA HIS A 490 -15.55 7.50 -17.67
C HIS A 490 -15.81 6.46 -16.57
N ILE A 491 -16.50 6.84 -15.48
CA ILE A 491 -16.99 5.93 -14.43
C ILE A 491 -18.52 6.03 -14.33
N VAL A 492 -19.18 4.92 -13.99
CA VAL A 492 -20.62 4.85 -13.69
C VAL A 492 -20.92 5.66 -12.42
N LYS A 493 -21.86 6.60 -12.49
CA LYS A 493 -22.16 7.49 -11.37
C LYS A 493 -23.27 6.92 -10.46
N LEU A 494 -23.02 6.94 -9.16
CA LEU A 494 -24.03 6.71 -8.13
C LEU A 494 -24.96 7.93 -8.02
N ILE A 495 -26.27 7.70 -7.99
CA ILE A 495 -27.30 8.74 -7.77
C ILE A 495 -27.76 8.70 -6.30
N GLY A 496 -28.00 7.51 -5.75
CA GLY A 496 -28.37 7.35 -4.35
C GLY A 496 -28.56 5.91 -3.91
N ILE A 497 -28.89 5.73 -2.64
CA ILE A 497 -29.20 4.43 -2.01
C ILE A 497 -30.54 4.57 -1.28
N THR A 498 -31.40 3.55 -1.36
CA THR A 498 -32.62 3.48 -0.54
C THR A 498 -32.33 2.67 0.73
N GLU A 499 -32.79 3.13 1.89
CA GLU A 499 -32.58 2.43 3.18
C GLU A 499 -33.58 1.29 3.43
N GLU A 500 -34.68 1.26 2.67
CA GLU A 500 -35.74 0.24 2.77
C GLU A 500 -35.35 -1.13 2.19
N GLU A 501 -35.94 -2.20 2.72
CA GLU A 501 -35.71 -3.57 2.22
C GLU A 501 -36.66 -4.00 1.09
N PRO A 502 -36.18 -4.77 0.09
CA PRO A 502 -34.77 -5.11 -0.16
C PRO A 502 -33.97 -3.89 -0.62
N THR A 503 -32.77 -3.68 -0.09
CA THR A 503 -31.94 -2.48 -0.37
C THR A 503 -31.70 -2.26 -1.88
N TRP A 504 -31.78 -1.01 -2.36
CA TRP A 504 -31.48 -0.65 -3.77
C TRP A 504 -30.32 0.34 -3.90
N ILE A 505 -29.47 0.12 -4.91
CA ILE A 505 -28.42 1.04 -5.37
C ILE A 505 -28.87 1.66 -6.69
N VAL A 506 -28.97 2.98 -6.74
CA VAL A 506 -29.51 3.73 -7.90
C VAL A 506 -28.38 4.47 -8.61
N MET A 507 -28.22 4.23 -9.91
CA MET A 507 -27.13 4.70 -10.75
C MET A 507 -27.64 5.36 -12.03
N GLU A 508 -26.81 6.14 -12.73
CA GLU A 508 -27.10 6.61 -14.09
C GLU A 508 -27.42 5.45 -15.05
N LEU A 509 -28.49 5.56 -15.84
CA LEU A 509 -28.81 4.60 -16.91
C LEU A 509 -28.07 4.95 -18.21
N TYR A 510 -27.48 3.95 -18.88
CA TYR A 510 -26.83 4.13 -20.18
C TYR A 510 -27.57 3.37 -21.29
N PRO A 511 -28.11 4.07 -22.32
CA PRO A 511 -29.14 3.51 -23.20
C PRO A 511 -28.63 2.48 -24.21
N TYR A 512 -27.32 2.36 -24.40
CA TYR A 512 -26.71 1.36 -25.29
C TYR A 512 -26.22 0.11 -24.55
N GLY A 513 -26.36 0.04 -23.22
CA GLY A 513 -26.05 -1.13 -22.41
C GLY A 513 -24.57 -1.49 -22.38
N GLU A 514 -24.30 -2.79 -22.33
CA GLU A 514 -22.97 -3.39 -22.18
C GLU A 514 -22.10 -3.25 -23.45
N LEU A 515 -20.83 -2.91 -23.28
CA LEU A 515 -19.87 -2.78 -24.38
C LEU A 515 -19.65 -4.09 -25.13
N GLY A 516 -19.64 -5.26 -24.46
CA GLY A 516 -19.48 -6.56 -25.13
C GLY A 516 -20.57 -6.80 -26.19
N HIS A 517 -21.83 -6.73 -25.79
CA HIS A 517 -22.99 -6.81 -26.69
C HIS A 517 -22.99 -5.70 -27.75
N TYR A 518 -22.65 -4.46 -27.40
CA TYR A 518 -22.62 -3.34 -28.34
C TYR A 518 -21.56 -3.54 -29.45
N LEU A 519 -20.37 -4.06 -29.11
CA LEU A 519 -19.28 -4.35 -30.05
C LEU A 519 -19.66 -5.42 -31.07
N GLU A 520 -20.36 -6.47 -30.64
CA GLU A 520 -20.81 -7.55 -31.54
C GLU A 520 -21.87 -7.03 -32.52
N GLN A 521 -22.90 -6.35 -32.01
CA GLN A 521 -24.01 -5.80 -32.82
C GLN A 521 -23.54 -4.74 -33.83
N ASN A 522 -22.56 -3.90 -33.46
CA ASN A 522 -22.10 -2.77 -34.29
C ASN A 522 -20.79 -3.07 -35.05
N LYS A 523 -20.35 -4.33 -35.09
CA LYS A 523 -19.08 -4.75 -35.71
C LYS A 523 -18.86 -4.27 -37.15
N ALA A 524 -19.93 -4.07 -37.93
CA ALA A 524 -19.85 -3.61 -39.32
C ALA A 524 -19.76 -2.08 -39.47
N SER A 525 -20.11 -1.29 -38.44
CA SER A 525 -20.10 0.18 -38.44
C SER A 525 -18.95 0.77 -37.63
N LEU A 526 -18.44 0.04 -36.63
CA LEU A 526 -17.34 0.46 -35.77
C LEU A 526 -16.01 0.56 -36.52
N LYS A 527 -15.32 1.70 -36.37
CA LYS A 527 -13.98 1.96 -36.91
C LYS A 527 -12.92 1.65 -35.85
N VAL A 528 -11.72 1.23 -36.27
CA VAL A 528 -10.56 0.99 -35.39
C VAL A 528 -10.31 2.19 -34.46
N GLN A 529 -10.36 3.41 -35.00
CA GLN A 529 -10.24 4.66 -34.23
C GLN A 529 -11.22 4.76 -33.03
N THR A 530 -12.46 4.25 -33.17
CA THR A 530 -13.48 4.23 -32.10
C THR A 530 -13.15 3.18 -31.04
N LEU A 531 -12.64 2.02 -31.45
CA LEU A 531 -12.18 0.97 -30.53
C LEU A 531 -11.00 1.44 -29.66
N ILE A 532 -10.09 2.22 -30.26
CA ILE A 532 -8.97 2.88 -29.54
C ILE A 532 -9.49 4.00 -28.63
N LEU A 533 -10.55 4.73 -29.01
CA LEU A 533 -11.18 5.72 -28.13
C LEU A 533 -11.74 5.07 -26.86
N TYR A 534 -12.50 3.97 -26.98
CA TYR A 534 -13.03 3.26 -25.82
C TYR A 534 -11.91 2.75 -24.91
N THR A 535 -10.85 2.20 -25.51
CA THR A 535 -9.63 1.76 -24.82
C THR A 535 -8.97 2.90 -24.02
N LEU A 536 -8.83 4.08 -24.62
CA LEU A 536 -8.28 5.27 -23.97
C LEU A 536 -9.19 5.81 -22.85
N GLN A 537 -10.51 5.72 -23.00
CA GLN A 537 -11.48 6.16 -21.99
C GLN A 537 -11.45 5.26 -20.74
N ILE A 538 -11.42 3.94 -20.92
CA ILE A 538 -11.23 2.96 -19.84
C ILE A 538 -9.86 3.17 -19.16
N CYS A 539 -8.79 3.41 -19.94
CA CYS A 539 -7.47 3.69 -19.39
C CYS A 539 -7.43 4.93 -18.49
N LYS A 540 -8.20 5.97 -18.82
CA LYS A 540 -8.35 7.17 -17.98
C LYS A 540 -9.10 6.87 -16.67
N ALA A 541 -10.16 6.07 -16.73
CA ALA A 541 -10.85 5.61 -15.53
C ALA A 541 -9.91 4.80 -14.61
N MET A 542 -9.12 3.89 -15.18
CA MET A 542 -8.12 3.15 -14.40
C MET A 542 -6.99 4.01 -13.86
N ALA A 543 -6.53 5.03 -14.58
CA ALA A 543 -5.54 6.00 -14.07
C ALA A 543 -6.10 6.85 -12.91
N TYR A 544 -7.41 7.13 -12.90
CA TYR A 544 -8.09 7.76 -11.77
C TYR A 544 -8.16 6.81 -10.57
N LEU A 545 -8.54 5.53 -10.77
CA LEU A 545 -8.58 4.52 -9.72
C LEU A 545 -7.19 4.25 -9.12
N GLU A 546 -6.15 4.14 -9.96
CA GLU A 546 -4.73 4.04 -9.55
C GLU A 546 -4.31 5.23 -8.67
N ALA A 547 -4.79 6.44 -8.96
CA ALA A 547 -4.46 7.66 -8.20
C ALA A 547 -5.21 7.79 -6.85
N ILE A 548 -6.24 6.98 -6.60
CA ILE A 548 -6.95 6.89 -5.31
C ILE A 548 -6.71 5.55 -4.61
N ASN A 549 -5.65 4.83 -4.98
CA ASN A 549 -5.29 3.49 -4.49
C ASN A 549 -6.43 2.45 -4.56
N CYS A 550 -7.33 2.56 -5.54
CA CYS A 550 -8.41 1.61 -5.77
C CYS A 550 -8.04 0.60 -6.87
N VAL A 551 -8.19 -0.69 -6.59
CA VAL A 551 -7.97 -1.79 -7.54
C VAL A 551 -9.32 -2.43 -7.88
N HIS A 552 -9.60 -2.54 -9.18
CA HIS A 552 -10.90 -2.90 -9.73
C HIS A 552 -11.14 -4.42 -9.75
N ARG A 553 -10.11 -5.20 -10.06
CA ARG A 553 -10.06 -6.68 -9.96
C ARG A 553 -10.94 -7.49 -10.91
N ASP A 554 -11.75 -6.85 -11.76
CA ASP A 554 -12.49 -7.49 -12.86
C ASP A 554 -12.69 -6.53 -14.06
N ILE A 555 -11.58 -6.16 -14.73
CA ILE A 555 -11.63 -5.27 -15.89
C ILE A 555 -11.87 -6.11 -17.16
N ALA A 556 -13.09 -6.03 -17.70
CA ALA A 556 -13.54 -6.75 -18.89
C ALA A 556 -14.67 -5.98 -19.59
N VAL A 557 -14.95 -6.27 -20.88
CA VAL A 557 -15.99 -5.53 -21.64
C VAL A 557 -17.42 -5.69 -21.09
N ARG A 558 -17.67 -6.75 -20.30
CA ARG A 558 -18.93 -6.96 -19.55
C ARG A 558 -19.20 -5.90 -18.47
N ASN A 559 -18.15 -5.28 -17.94
CA ASN A 559 -18.22 -4.33 -16.83
C ASN A 559 -18.04 -2.89 -17.33
N VAL A 560 -18.19 -2.68 -18.64
CA VAL A 560 -18.11 -1.37 -19.30
C VAL A 560 -19.43 -1.08 -20.00
N LEU A 561 -20.01 0.08 -19.74
CA LEU A 561 -21.30 0.53 -20.28
C LEU A 561 -21.10 1.63 -21.32
N VAL A 562 -21.93 1.62 -22.36
CA VAL A 562 -21.88 2.56 -23.49
C VAL A 562 -22.86 3.70 -23.23
N ALA A 563 -22.34 4.86 -22.81
CA ALA A 563 -23.13 6.06 -22.57
C ALA A 563 -23.54 6.75 -23.89
N SER A 564 -22.65 6.73 -24.89
CA SER A 564 -22.94 7.15 -26.27
C SER A 564 -21.99 6.47 -27.26
N PRO A 565 -22.20 6.56 -28.59
CA PRO A 565 -21.30 5.98 -29.59
C PRO A 565 -19.86 6.53 -29.56
N GLU A 566 -19.58 7.60 -28.80
CA GLU A 566 -18.23 8.14 -28.58
C GLU A 566 -17.81 8.14 -27.09
N CYS A 567 -18.60 7.54 -26.19
CA CYS A 567 -18.34 7.56 -24.74
C CYS A 567 -18.70 6.25 -24.03
N VAL A 568 -17.70 5.61 -23.41
CA VAL A 568 -17.90 4.48 -22.48
C VAL A 568 -17.58 4.87 -21.04
N LYS A 569 -18.15 4.11 -20.10
CA LYS A 569 -17.97 4.23 -18.64
C LYS A 569 -17.71 2.88 -17.99
N LEU A 570 -16.78 2.82 -17.06
CA LEU A 570 -16.39 1.64 -16.29
C LEU A 570 -17.27 1.49 -15.02
N GLY A 571 -17.71 0.27 -14.72
CA GLY A 571 -18.62 -0.05 -13.61
C GLY A 571 -18.47 -1.48 -13.06
N ASP A 572 -19.48 -1.92 -12.29
CA ASP A 572 -19.47 -3.11 -11.42
C ASP A 572 -18.28 -3.15 -10.43
N PHE A 573 -18.39 -2.31 -9.40
CA PHE A 573 -17.38 -2.19 -8.34
C PHE A 573 -17.51 -3.27 -7.25
N GLY A 574 -18.38 -4.27 -7.42
CA GLY A 574 -18.66 -5.30 -6.40
C GLY A 574 -17.44 -6.16 -6.00
N LEU A 575 -16.39 -6.19 -6.82
CA LEU A 575 -15.09 -6.82 -6.50
C LEU A 575 -13.98 -5.81 -6.18
N SER A 576 -14.22 -4.51 -6.33
CA SER A 576 -13.21 -3.47 -6.13
C SER A 576 -12.93 -3.21 -4.64
N ARG A 577 -11.71 -2.77 -4.33
CA ARG A 577 -11.27 -2.37 -2.97
C ARG A 577 -10.20 -1.28 -3.05
N TYR A 578 -10.13 -0.44 -2.02
CA TYR A 578 -8.92 0.34 -1.72
C TYR A 578 -7.81 -0.59 -1.22
N ILE A 579 -6.55 -0.19 -1.43
CA ILE A 579 -5.36 -0.86 -0.92
C ILE A 579 -4.54 0.15 -0.10
N GLU A 580 -4.16 -0.25 1.11
CA GLU A 580 -3.14 0.45 1.92
C GLU A 580 -1.75 0.01 1.47
N ASP A 581 -0.77 0.92 1.50
CA ASP A 581 0.57 0.65 0.97
C ASP A 581 1.23 -0.58 1.65
N ASP A 582 1.96 -1.36 0.84
CA ASP A 582 2.55 -2.68 1.13
C ASP A 582 1.60 -3.87 1.41
N GLU A 583 0.29 -3.69 1.59
CA GLU A 583 -0.65 -4.83 1.71
C GLU A 583 -1.07 -5.41 0.34
N TYR A 584 -1.23 -6.74 0.26
CA TYR A 584 -1.84 -7.39 -0.91
C TYR A 584 -3.01 -8.30 -0.51
N TYR A 585 -4.19 -7.99 -1.05
CA TYR A 585 -5.41 -8.71 -0.76
C TYR A 585 -5.38 -10.17 -1.27
N LYS A 586 -5.99 -11.10 -0.51
CA LYS A 586 -6.26 -12.48 -0.91
C LYS A 586 -7.78 -12.71 -1.01
N ALA A 587 -8.29 -13.00 -2.20
CA ALA A 587 -9.73 -13.19 -2.45
C ALA A 587 -10.27 -14.56 -2.01
N SER A 588 -11.54 -14.59 -1.56
CA SER A 588 -12.30 -15.79 -1.19
C SER A 588 -12.69 -16.68 -2.40
N VAL A 589 -13.46 -17.75 -2.15
CA VAL A 589 -13.54 -18.95 -3.02
C VAL A 589 -14.55 -18.83 -4.17
N THR A 590 -15.07 -17.62 -4.48
CA THR A 590 -16.07 -17.42 -5.54
C THR A 590 -15.52 -17.62 -6.97
N ARG A 591 -16.44 -17.72 -7.96
CA ARG A 591 -16.15 -17.96 -9.39
C ARG A 591 -15.32 -16.84 -10.01
N LEU A 592 -13.99 -16.98 -9.97
CA LEU A 592 -13.07 -16.00 -10.53
C LEU A 592 -13.03 -15.96 -12.08
N PRO A 593 -12.77 -14.79 -12.69
CA PRO A 593 -12.64 -14.59 -14.13
C PRO A 593 -11.27 -15.04 -14.66
N ILE A 594 -10.89 -16.31 -14.45
CA ILE A 594 -9.52 -16.82 -14.67
C ILE A 594 -8.90 -16.44 -16.04
N LYS A 595 -9.69 -16.40 -17.12
CA LYS A 595 -9.21 -16.06 -18.48
C LYS A 595 -8.79 -14.59 -18.67
N TRP A 596 -9.15 -13.69 -17.75
CA TRP A 596 -8.78 -12.28 -17.74
C TRP A 596 -7.64 -11.96 -16.76
N MET A 597 -7.46 -12.80 -15.73
CA MET A 597 -6.59 -12.51 -14.59
C MET A 597 -5.09 -12.60 -14.92
N ALA A 598 -4.29 -11.85 -14.17
CA ALA A 598 -2.84 -11.92 -14.21
C ALA A 598 -2.30 -13.21 -13.55
N PRO A 599 -1.11 -13.72 -13.95
CA PRO A 599 -0.54 -14.96 -13.41
C PRO A 599 -0.40 -14.95 -11.89
N GLU A 600 0.02 -13.84 -11.29
CA GLU A 600 0.16 -13.69 -9.84
C GLU A 600 -1.19 -13.66 -9.11
N SER A 601 -2.25 -13.16 -9.76
CA SER A 601 -3.61 -13.18 -9.23
C SER A 601 -4.22 -14.58 -9.31
N ILE A 602 -3.87 -15.38 -10.32
CA ILE A 602 -4.28 -16.78 -10.44
C ILE A 602 -3.54 -17.63 -9.39
N ASN A 603 -2.22 -17.55 -9.34
CA ASN A 603 -1.36 -18.42 -8.52
C ASN A 603 -1.35 -18.06 -7.03
N PHE A 604 -1.44 -16.76 -6.67
CA PHE A 604 -1.25 -16.29 -5.29
C PHE A 604 -2.42 -15.47 -4.75
N ARG A 605 -3.51 -15.34 -5.52
CA ARG A 605 -4.65 -14.44 -5.26
C ARG A 605 -4.28 -12.96 -5.08
N ARG A 606 -3.07 -12.54 -5.47
CA ARG A 606 -2.57 -11.17 -5.35
C ARG A 606 -3.25 -10.25 -6.36
N PHE A 607 -3.93 -9.22 -5.87
CA PHE A 607 -4.49 -8.14 -6.68
C PHE A 607 -3.78 -6.82 -6.36
N THR A 608 -3.36 -6.10 -7.40
CA THR A 608 -2.68 -4.79 -7.38
C THR A 608 -2.97 -4.03 -8.67
N SER A 609 -2.59 -2.74 -8.76
CA SER A 609 -2.69 -1.96 -10.01
C SER A 609 -1.97 -2.64 -11.20
N ALA A 610 -0.87 -3.36 -10.95
CA ALA A 610 -0.16 -4.12 -11.98
C ALA A 610 -0.95 -5.36 -12.49
N SER A 611 -1.78 -5.97 -11.64
CA SER A 611 -2.72 -7.02 -12.08
C SER A 611 -3.90 -6.44 -12.86
N ASP A 612 -4.35 -5.23 -12.50
CA ASP A 612 -5.37 -4.49 -13.26
C ASP A 612 -4.83 -4.06 -14.63
N VAL A 613 -3.56 -3.66 -14.76
CA VAL A 613 -2.91 -3.38 -16.07
C VAL A 613 -2.97 -4.60 -17.00
N TRP A 614 -2.78 -5.80 -16.48
CA TRP A 614 -2.93 -7.05 -17.25
C TRP A 614 -4.38 -7.27 -17.69
N MET A 615 -5.35 -7.16 -16.76
CA MET A 615 -6.79 -7.32 -17.07
C MET A 615 -7.26 -6.27 -18.09
N PHE A 616 -6.84 -5.02 -17.92
CA PHE A 616 -7.07 -3.94 -18.86
C PHE A 616 -6.56 -4.30 -20.26
N ALA A 617 -5.38 -4.89 -20.40
CA ALA A 617 -4.88 -5.33 -21.70
C ALA A 617 -5.65 -6.51 -22.29
N VAL A 618 -6.21 -7.41 -21.46
CA VAL A 618 -7.20 -8.40 -21.94
C VAL A 618 -8.47 -7.70 -22.44
N CYS A 619 -8.98 -6.69 -21.72
CA CYS A 619 -10.11 -5.87 -22.16
C CYS A 619 -9.80 -5.12 -23.49
N MET A 620 -8.60 -4.59 -23.67
CA MET A 620 -8.16 -4.01 -24.97
C MET A 620 -8.23 -5.05 -26.11
N TRP A 621 -7.84 -6.29 -25.82
CA TRP A 621 -7.91 -7.39 -26.78
C TRP A 621 -9.36 -7.80 -27.09
N GLU A 622 -10.26 -7.84 -26.10
CA GLU A 622 -11.70 -8.07 -26.29
C GLU A 622 -12.33 -7.01 -27.19
N ILE A 623 -12.01 -5.73 -26.93
CA ILE A 623 -12.50 -4.58 -27.70
C ILE A 623 -12.10 -4.69 -29.18
N LEU A 624 -10.81 -4.95 -29.48
CA LEU A 624 -10.32 -5.11 -30.85
C LEU A 624 -10.70 -6.44 -31.50
N SER A 625 -11.17 -7.40 -30.71
CA SER A 625 -11.72 -8.68 -31.19
C SER A 625 -13.23 -8.66 -31.39
N TYR A 626 -13.89 -7.53 -31.08
CA TYR A 626 -15.35 -7.34 -31.08
C TYR A 626 -16.08 -8.30 -30.13
N GLY A 627 -15.71 -8.29 -28.86
CA GLY A 627 -16.41 -9.03 -27.79
C GLY A 627 -16.10 -10.53 -27.68
N LYS A 628 -15.16 -11.06 -28.48
CA LYS A 628 -14.72 -12.45 -28.33
C LYS A 628 -14.13 -12.70 -26.93
N GLN A 629 -14.51 -13.82 -26.32
CA GLN A 629 -13.91 -14.28 -25.07
C GLN A 629 -12.40 -14.56 -25.22
N PRO A 630 -11.54 -14.08 -24.29
CA PRO A 630 -10.13 -14.44 -24.26
C PRO A 630 -9.94 -15.94 -24.01
N PHE A 631 -8.96 -16.56 -24.68
CA PHE A 631 -8.68 -18.00 -24.57
C PHE A 631 -9.93 -18.90 -24.73
N PHE A 632 -10.84 -18.58 -25.66
CA PHE A 632 -12.08 -19.35 -25.86
C PHE A 632 -11.85 -20.84 -26.19
N TRP A 633 -10.65 -21.20 -26.68
CA TRP A 633 -10.23 -22.56 -27.01
C TRP A 633 -9.61 -23.34 -25.83
N LEU A 634 -9.53 -22.76 -24.62
CA LEU A 634 -8.99 -23.40 -23.41
C LEU A 634 -10.05 -23.51 -22.30
N GLU A 635 -9.93 -24.50 -21.43
CA GLU A 635 -10.59 -24.48 -20.12
C GLU A 635 -9.81 -23.60 -19.13
N ASN A 636 -10.49 -23.07 -18.11
CA ASN A 636 -9.87 -22.18 -17.11
C ASN A 636 -8.64 -22.79 -16.43
N LYS A 637 -8.62 -24.11 -16.23
CA LYS A 637 -7.51 -24.84 -15.58
C LYS A 637 -6.20 -24.80 -16.40
N ASP A 638 -6.29 -24.71 -17.72
CA ASP A 638 -5.16 -24.85 -18.64
C ASP A 638 -4.50 -23.50 -18.96
N VAL A 639 -5.22 -22.39 -18.78
CA VAL A 639 -4.75 -21.02 -19.09
C VAL A 639 -3.42 -20.71 -18.41
N ILE A 640 -3.27 -21.02 -17.11
CA ILE A 640 -2.03 -20.74 -16.38
C ILE A 640 -0.82 -21.50 -16.95
N GLY A 641 -1.01 -22.76 -17.36
CA GLY A 641 0.02 -23.58 -17.99
C GLY A 641 0.37 -23.20 -19.43
N VAL A 642 -0.35 -22.23 -20.00
CA VAL A 642 -0.04 -21.55 -21.28
C VAL A 642 0.68 -20.24 -20.96
N LEU A 643 0.17 -19.43 -20.02
CA LEU A 643 0.80 -18.18 -19.59
C LEU A 643 2.22 -18.38 -19.00
N GLU A 644 2.45 -19.44 -18.21
CA GLU A 644 3.76 -19.81 -17.65
C GLU A 644 4.80 -20.21 -18.73
N LYS A 645 4.38 -20.52 -19.97
CA LYS A 645 5.29 -20.81 -21.09
C LYS A 645 5.71 -19.55 -21.87
N GLY A 646 5.12 -18.40 -21.57
CA GLY A 646 5.29 -17.16 -22.32
C GLY A 646 4.26 -16.94 -23.44
N ASP A 647 3.35 -17.90 -23.69
CA ASP A 647 2.26 -17.73 -24.66
C ASP A 647 1.30 -16.61 -24.22
N ARG A 648 0.70 -15.90 -25.18
CA ARG A 648 -0.22 -14.76 -24.98
C ARG A 648 -1.37 -14.79 -26.00
N LEU A 649 -2.39 -13.94 -25.80
CA LEU A 649 -3.50 -13.80 -26.75
C LEU A 649 -2.99 -13.27 -28.11
N PRO A 650 -3.37 -13.87 -29.25
CA PRO A 650 -2.84 -13.52 -30.57
C PRO A 650 -3.37 -12.17 -31.05
N LYS A 651 -2.59 -11.43 -31.85
CA LYS A 651 -3.00 -10.11 -32.38
C LYS A 651 -4.34 -10.18 -33.13
N PRO A 652 -5.38 -9.43 -32.73
CA PRO A 652 -6.63 -9.32 -33.49
C PRO A 652 -6.39 -8.72 -34.89
N ASP A 653 -7.17 -9.13 -35.89
CA ASP A 653 -6.97 -8.70 -37.29
C ASP A 653 -6.91 -7.18 -37.43
N ALA A 654 -7.91 -6.50 -36.86
CA ALA A 654 -8.10 -5.05 -36.88
C ALA A 654 -7.17 -4.26 -35.93
N CYS A 655 -6.30 -4.92 -35.15
CA CYS A 655 -5.42 -4.26 -34.19
C CYS A 655 -4.15 -3.68 -34.86
N PRO A 656 -3.86 -2.37 -34.73
CA PRO A 656 -2.59 -1.78 -35.20
C PRO A 656 -1.37 -2.37 -34.48
N PRO A 657 -0.23 -2.61 -35.17
CA PRO A 657 0.94 -3.24 -34.56
C PRO A 657 1.48 -2.52 -33.32
N ILE A 658 1.46 -1.19 -33.30
CA ILE A 658 1.90 -0.36 -32.17
C ILE A 658 1.04 -0.57 -30.91
N LEU A 659 -0.27 -0.78 -31.09
CA LEU A 659 -1.20 -1.02 -29.99
C LEU A 659 -1.06 -2.44 -29.44
N TYR A 660 -0.83 -3.43 -30.30
CA TYR A 660 -0.51 -4.79 -29.86
C TYR A 660 0.83 -4.85 -29.10
N ALA A 661 1.85 -4.11 -29.55
CA ALA A 661 3.12 -4.00 -28.82
C ALA A 661 2.93 -3.42 -27.40
N LEU A 662 1.98 -2.48 -27.24
CA LEU A 662 1.60 -1.96 -25.93
C LEU A 662 0.88 -3.02 -25.07
N MET A 663 -0.05 -3.81 -25.64
CA MET A 663 -0.67 -4.94 -24.94
C MET A 663 0.36 -5.96 -24.46
N THR A 664 1.35 -6.31 -25.30
CA THR A 664 2.38 -7.28 -24.91
C THR A 664 3.27 -6.80 -23.76
N ARG A 665 3.47 -5.47 -23.59
CA ARG A 665 4.13 -4.90 -22.39
C ARG A 665 3.25 -4.97 -21.14
N CYS A 666 1.93 -4.84 -21.30
CA CYS A 666 0.99 -5.01 -20.18
C CYS A 666 0.85 -6.48 -19.75
N TRP A 667 1.17 -7.42 -20.65
CA TRP A 667 1.23 -8.86 -20.37
C TRP A 667 2.64 -9.39 -20.06
N ASP A 668 3.55 -8.54 -19.56
CA ASP A 668 4.78 -9.08 -18.99
C ASP A 668 4.46 -10.00 -17.80
N TYR A 669 5.25 -11.06 -17.65
CA TYR A 669 5.05 -12.02 -16.57
C TYR A 669 5.40 -11.38 -15.22
N ASP A 670 6.46 -10.58 -15.14
CA ASP A 670 6.77 -9.83 -13.92
C ASP A 670 5.81 -8.62 -13.80
N PRO A 671 5.09 -8.44 -12.68
CA PRO A 671 4.21 -7.29 -12.49
C PRO A 671 4.94 -5.94 -12.42
N ASN A 672 6.25 -5.91 -12.16
CA ASN A 672 7.03 -4.67 -12.05
C ASN A 672 7.45 -4.09 -13.40
N ASP A 673 7.61 -4.93 -14.43
CA ASP A 673 7.97 -4.50 -15.79
C ASP A 673 6.77 -3.99 -16.62
N ARG A 674 5.55 -4.14 -16.08
CA ARG A 674 4.31 -3.66 -16.69
C ARG A 674 4.18 -2.13 -16.55
N PRO A 675 3.81 -1.38 -17.62
CA PRO A 675 3.65 0.08 -17.57
C PRO A 675 2.47 0.51 -16.68
N LYS A 676 2.62 1.61 -15.94
CA LYS A 676 1.55 2.17 -15.10
C LYS A 676 0.42 2.79 -15.92
N PHE A 677 -0.78 2.92 -15.35
CA PHE A 677 -1.93 3.46 -16.10
C PHE A 677 -1.68 4.90 -16.58
N LYS A 678 -0.97 5.72 -15.81
CA LYS A 678 -0.53 7.06 -16.24
C LYS A 678 0.31 7.06 -17.53
N GLU A 679 1.18 6.06 -17.74
CA GLU A 679 2.00 5.92 -18.96
C GLU A 679 1.18 5.39 -20.14
N LEU A 680 0.23 4.50 -19.84
CA LEU A 680 -0.71 3.95 -20.82
C LEU A 680 -1.66 5.03 -21.37
N VAL A 681 -2.15 5.96 -20.54
CA VAL A 681 -2.98 7.10 -21.00
C VAL A 681 -2.23 7.96 -22.03
N CYS A 682 -0.95 8.27 -21.80
CA CYS A 682 -0.12 9.01 -22.75
C CYS A 682 0.04 8.21 -24.06
N SER A 683 0.49 6.95 -23.94
CA SER A 683 0.75 6.06 -25.08
C SER A 683 -0.49 5.86 -25.96
N LEU A 684 -1.65 5.64 -25.34
CA LEU A 684 -2.93 5.46 -26.02
C LEU A 684 -3.49 6.76 -26.62
N SER A 685 -3.19 7.91 -26.00
CA SER A 685 -3.53 9.22 -26.56
C SER A 685 -2.80 9.45 -27.89
N ASP A 686 -1.50 9.20 -27.94
CA ASP A 686 -0.69 9.37 -29.16
C ASP A 686 -1.12 8.40 -30.27
N ILE A 687 -1.34 7.13 -29.93
CA ILE A 687 -1.87 6.11 -30.85
C ILE A 687 -3.26 6.53 -31.37
N TYR A 688 -4.14 7.07 -30.52
CA TYR A 688 -5.46 7.56 -30.93
C TYR A 688 -5.37 8.75 -31.91
N GLN A 689 -4.49 9.72 -31.68
CA GLN A 689 -4.33 10.85 -32.62
C GLN A 689 -3.72 10.40 -33.95
N MET A 690 -2.77 9.45 -33.93
CA MET A 690 -2.22 8.84 -35.13
C MET A 690 -3.29 8.15 -35.98
N GLU A 691 -4.08 7.25 -35.39
CA GLU A 691 -5.17 6.54 -36.09
C GLU A 691 -6.26 7.51 -36.57
N LYS A 692 -6.52 8.58 -35.80
CA LYS A 692 -7.48 9.64 -36.16
C LYS A 692 -7.08 10.42 -37.41
N GLU A 693 -5.80 10.72 -37.61
CA GLU A 693 -5.36 11.37 -38.85
C GLU A 693 -5.28 10.39 -40.02
N ILE A 694 -4.87 9.13 -39.79
CA ILE A 694 -4.93 8.08 -40.81
C ILE A 694 -6.36 7.90 -41.34
N ALA A 695 -7.36 7.81 -40.45
CA ALA A 695 -8.77 7.72 -40.83
C ALA A 695 -9.24 8.95 -41.63
N ARG A 696 -8.84 10.16 -41.22
CA ARG A 696 -9.12 11.40 -41.95
C ARG A 696 -8.47 11.41 -43.34
N GLU A 697 -7.25 10.92 -43.50
CA GLU A 697 -6.58 10.85 -44.80
C GLU A 697 -7.22 9.82 -45.73
N GLN A 698 -7.58 8.63 -45.22
CA GLN A 698 -8.35 7.65 -45.97
C GLN A 698 -9.68 8.23 -46.47
N GLU A 699 -10.40 8.97 -45.62
CA GLU A 699 -11.66 9.60 -46.01
C GLU A 699 -11.46 10.73 -47.04
N LYS A 700 -10.44 11.59 -46.86
CA LYS A 700 -10.05 12.62 -47.86
C LYS A 700 -9.71 11.99 -49.21
N ASN A 701 -9.08 10.81 -49.23
CA ASN A 701 -8.70 10.10 -50.45
C ASN A 701 -9.89 9.39 -51.11
N ASN A 702 -10.75 8.74 -50.33
CA ASN A 702 -11.99 8.14 -50.85
C ASN A 702 -12.91 9.19 -51.49
N ARG A 703 -13.01 10.39 -50.91
CA ARG A 703 -13.72 11.54 -51.49
C ARG A 703 -13.06 12.15 -52.75
N ARG A 704 -11.86 11.70 -53.14
CA ARG A 704 -11.12 12.17 -54.34
C ARG A 704 -11.07 11.16 -55.48
N CYS A 705 -11.53 9.93 -55.26
CA CYS A 705 -11.69 8.94 -56.33
C CYS A 705 -13.01 9.18 -57.08
N PRO A 706 -13.00 9.28 -58.43
CA PRO A 706 -14.22 9.13 -59.22
C PRO A 706 -14.86 7.75 -58.98
N PRO A 707 -16.18 7.58 -59.20
CA PRO A 707 -16.83 6.28 -59.09
C PRO A 707 -16.16 5.27 -60.04
N LYS A 708 -15.90 4.05 -59.55
CA LYS A 708 -15.36 2.97 -60.37
C LYS A 708 -16.32 2.67 -61.52
N ILE A 709 -15.82 2.77 -62.76
CA ILE A 709 -16.49 2.24 -63.94
C ILE A 709 -16.60 0.72 -63.75
N MET A 710 -17.78 0.15 -64.05
CA MET A 710 -18.00 -1.30 -63.99
C MET A 710 -17.05 -2.03 -64.95
N GLU A 711 -16.53 -3.17 -64.53
CA GLU A 711 -15.63 -4.01 -65.34
C GLU A 711 -16.36 -4.53 -66.59
N PRO A 712 -15.84 -4.27 -67.81
CA PRO A 712 -16.15 -5.10 -68.97
C PRO A 712 -15.40 -6.43 -68.84
N THR A 713 -16.06 -7.54 -69.14
CA THR A 713 -15.45 -8.87 -69.13
C THR A 713 -14.51 -9.09 -70.33
N SER A 714 -13.58 -10.04 -70.13
CA SER A 714 -12.72 -10.71 -71.12
C SER A 714 -11.42 -10.03 -71.60
N PHE A 715 -10.47 -10.89 -71.93
CA PHE A 715 -9.06 -10.65 -72.23
C PHE A 715 -8.81 -9.89 -73.54
N GLN A 716 -7.77 -9.04 -73.55
CA GLN A 716 -6.85 -8.88 -74.70
C GLN A 716 -5.51 -8.23 -74.27
N GLU A 717 -4.45 -8.44 -75.05
CA GLU A 717 -3.08 -7.98 -74.76
C GLU A 717 -2.82 -6.48 -75.11
N PRO A 718 -1.85 -5.82 -74.46
CA PRO A 718 -1.57 -4.40 -74.65
C PRO A 718 -0.61 -4.12 -75.85
N PRO A 719 -0.97 -3.20 -76.78
CA PRO A 719 -0.04 -2.69 -77.79
C PRO A 719 0.98 -1.67 -77.21
N PRO A 720 2.14 -1.46 -77.87
CA PRO A 720 3.25 -0.67 -77.32
C PRO A 720 3.08 0.86 -77.41
N LYS A 721 3.81 1.58 -76.55
CA LYS A 721 3.76 3.05 -76.39
C LYS A 721 4.50 3.82 -77.50
N PRO A 722 3.93 4.90 -78.06
CA PRO A 722 4.66 5.92 -78.81
C PRO A 722 5.32 6.99 -77.89
N SER A 723 6.24 7.76 -78.46
CA SER A 723 7.20 8.62 -77.71
C SER A 723 6.74 10.07 -77.46
N ARG A 724 7.30 10.69 -76.41
CA ARG A 724 7.02 12.07 -75.94
C ARG A 724 7.84 13.15 -76.66
N PRO A 725 7.23 14.20 -77.23
CA PRO A 725 7.91 15.44 -77.63
C PRO A 725 8.19 16.39 -76.45
N LYS A 726 9.17 17.29 -76.60
CA LYS A 726 9.52 18.37 -75.64
C LYS A 726 9.34 19.74 -76.29
N TYR A 727 8.74 20.75 -75.63
CA TYR A 727 9.22 22.14 -75.71
C TYR A 727 8.75 23.02 -74.51
N LYS A 728 8.96 24.35 -74.58
CA LYS A 728 9.19 25.31 -73.48
C LYS A 728 8.10 26.42 -73.34
N PRO A 729 7.98 27.08 -72.15
CA PRO A 729 7.25 28.36 -71.93
C PRO A 729 8.09 29.60 -72.36
N PRO A 730 7.53 30.83 -72.56
CA PRO A 730 7.24 31.82 -71.47
C PRO A 730 6.06 32.80 -71.86
N PRO A 731 5.93 34.09 -71.42
CA PRO A 731 6.35 34.86 -70.22
C PRO A 731 5.15 35.54 -69.44
N GLN A 732 5.43 36.53 -68.56
CA GLN A 732 4.50 37.23 -67.63
C GLN A 732 4.05 38.64 -68.11
N THR A 733 3.06 39.30 -67.46
CA THR A 733 3.06 40.77 -67.15
C THR A 733 1.94 41.30 -66.19
N ASN A 734 2.33 42.26 -65.33
CA ASN A 734 1.61 43.47 -64.80
C ASN A 734 0.31 43.45 -63.94
N LEU A 735 0.49 43.63 -62.62
CA LEU A 735 0.09 44.80 -61.77
C LEU A 735 -1.25 45.56 -61.97
N LEU A 736 -2.01 45.73 -60.87
CA LEU A 736 -2.36 47.05 -60.23
C LEU A 736 -3.16 46.88 -58.90
N ALA A 737 -3.29 47.95 -58.10
CA ALA A 737 -3.96 47.98 -56.77
C ALA A 737 -4.71 49.32 -56.55
N PRO A 738 -5.60 49.43 -55.53
CA PRO A 738 -5.27 50.28 -54.36
C PRO A 738 -5.82 49.77 -52.99
N LYS A 739 -5.58 50.54 -51.92
CA LYS A 739 -5.84 50.21 -50.50
C LYS A 739 -7.11 50.86 -49.91
N LEU A 740 -7.59 50.29 -48.79
CA LEU A 740 -8.12 51.02 -47.63
C LEU A 740 -7.66 50.34 -46.32
N GLN A 741 -7.75 51.04 -45.18
CA GLN A 741 -7.40 50.59 -43.82
C GLN A 741 -8.68 50.59 -42.95
N PHE A 742 -8.82 49.81 -41.87
CA PHE A 742 -8.04 49.89 -40.63
C PHE A 742 -8.06 48.61 -39.76
N GLN A 743 -7.02 48.48 -38.92
CA GLN A 743 -6.82 47.65 -37.72
C GLN A 743 -7.76 46.46 -37.39
N GLU A 744 -7.18 45.26 -37.40
CA GLU A 744 -6.99 44.42 -36.19
C GLU A 744 -5.70 43.58 -36.37
N GLU A 745 -5.04 43.12 -35.29
CA GLU A 745 -3.78 42.38 -35.38
C GLU A 745 -4.02 40.86 -35.49
N ASP A 746 -3.88 40.30 -36.69
CA ASP A 746 -4.14 38.87 -36.94
C ASP A 746 -3.03 38.20 -37.79
N PHE A 747 -2.90 36.89 -37.66
CA PHE A 747 -1.88 36.05 -38.30
C PHE A 747 -2.00 36.06 -39.83
N LEU A 748 -0.93 36.45 -40.52
CA LEU A 748 -0.85 36.44 -41.99
C LEU A 748 -1.05 35.05 -42.59
N ARG A 749 -2.28 34.76 -43.05
CA ARG A 749 -2.56 33.64 -43.96
C ARG A 749 -2.04 33.96 -45.37
N PRO A 750 -1.33 33.04 -46.03
CA PRO A 750 -0.83 33.26 -47.39
C PRO A 750 -1.97 33.28 -48.41
N SER A 751 -1.99 34.31 -49.26
CA SER A 751 -2.98 34.54 -50.32
C SER A 751 -2.90 33.55 -51.49
N SER A 752 -1.78 32.85 -51.65
CA SER A 752 -1.58 31.87 -52.72
C SER A 752 -0.78 30.65 -52.23
N ARG A 753 -0.94 29.52 -52.95
CA ARG A 753 -0.19 28.28 -52.65
C ARG A 753 1.33 28.46 -52.80
N GLU A 754 1.76 29.35 -53.69
CA GLU A 754 3.18 29.63 -53.94
C GLU A 754 3.78 30.56 -52.88
N GLU A 755 3.03 31.53 -52.37
CA GLU A 755 3.42 32.29 -51.17
C GLU A 755 3.44 31.39 -49.94
N ALA A 756 2.46 30.49 -49.78
CA ALA A 756 2.43 29.51 -48.70
C ALA A 756 3.70 28.64 -48.72
N GLN A 757 4.11 28.14 -49.89
CA GLN A 757 5.36 27.40 -50.04
C GLN A 757 6.60 28.26 -49.78
N LYS A 758 6.67 29.49 -50.31
CA LYS A 758 7.79 30.40 -50.04
C LYS A 758 7.94 30.71 -48.55
N LEU A 759 6.84 30.95 -47.84
CA LEU A 759 6.84 31.13 -46.38
C LEU A 759 7.29 29.84 -45.67
N TRP A 760 6.80 28.67 -46.07
CA TRP A 760 7.23 27.37 -45.51
C TRP A 760 8.69 27.01 -45.80
N GLU A 761 9.26 27.54 -46.88
CA GLU A 761 10.68 27.40 -47.22
C GLU A 761 11.54 28.42 -46.48
N MET A 762 11.04 29.65 -46.29
CA MET A 762 11.68 30.69 -45.48
C MET A 762 11.69 30.32 -43.98
N GLU A 763 10.62 29.71 -43.48
CA GLU A 763 10.54 29.24 -42.09
C GLU A 763 11.36 27.96 -41.87
N ARG A 764 11.46 27.06 -42.87
CA ARG A 764 12.46 25.98 -42.85
C ARG A 764 13.89 26.51 -42.94
N ALA A 765 14.15 27.59 -43.67
CA ALA A 765 15.46 28.23 -43.73
C ALA A 765 15.82 28.88 -42.38
N LYS A 766 14.87 29.57 -41.72
CA LYS A 766 15.04 30.05 -40.34
C LYS A 766 15.29 28.92 -39.34
N MET A 767 14.48 27.84 -39.35
CA MET A 767 14.71 26.71 -38.44
C MET A 767 16.05 26.02 -38.70
N ARG A 768 16.49 25.93 -39.96
CA ARG A 768 17.85 25.45 -40.29
C ARG A 768 18.93 26.41 -39.81
N GLN A 769 18.77 27.73 -39.93
CA GLN A 769 19.68 28.71 -39.35
C GLN A 769 19.69 28.70 -37.81
N LEU A 770 18.56 28.39 -37.17
CA LEU A 770 18.45 28.27 -35.71
C LEU A 770 19.14 27.00 -35.21
N LEU A 771 18.98 25.88 -35.92
CA LEU A 771 19.70 24.64 -35.65
C LEU A 771 21.21 24.79 -35.95
N ASP A 772 21.62 25.42 -37.05
CA ASP A 772 23.02 25.70 -37.36
C ASP A 772 23.65 26.66 -36.34
N LYS A 773 22.87 27.63 -35.81
CA LYS A 773 23.27 28.44 -34.65
C LYS A 773 23.44 27.62 -33.39
N GLN A 774 22.47 26.78 -33.00
CA GLN A 774 22.59 25.92 -31.82
C GLN A 774 23.76 24.95 -31.95
N GLN A 775 23.99 24.39 -33.15
CA GLN A 775 25.07 23.45 -33.40
C GLN A 775 26.45 24.13 -33.42
N LYS A 776 26.54 25.37 -33.94
CA LYS A 776 27.74 26.22 -33.76
C LYS A 776 27.96 26.58 -32.29
N GLN A 777 26.92 26.99 -31.58
CA GLN A 777 27.02 27.39 -30.19
C GLN A 777 27.47 26.21 -29.30
N MET A 778 26.91 25.02 -29.51
CA MET A 778 27.39 23.77 -28.90
C MET A 778 28.86 23.46 -29.24
N VAL A 779 29.32 23.75 -30.46
CA VAL A 779 30.73 23.57 -30.87
C VAL A 779 31.64 24.67 -30.28
N GLU A 780 31.16 25.89 -30.13
CA GLU A 780 31.86 27.00 -29.46
C GLU A 780 31.98 26.74 -27.96
N ASP A 781 30.92 26.28 -27.30
CA ASP A 781 30.91 25.84 -25.89
C ASP A 781 31.86 24.65 -25.69
N TYR A 782 31.84 23.66 -26.59
CA TYR A 782 32.77 22.53 -26.55
C TYR A 782 34.23 22.93 -26.81
N GLN A 783 34.48 23.93 -27.66
CA GLN A 783 35.82 24.49 -27.87
C GLN A 783 36.27 25.36 -26.69
N TRP A 784 35.36 26.08 -26.03
CA TRP A 784 35.64 26.85 -24.82
C TRP A 784 36.02 25.92 -23.66
N LEU A 785 35.20 24.89 -23.37
CA LEU A 785 35.52 23.85 -22.38
C LEU A 785 36.90 23.23 -22.60
N ARG A 786 37.29 23.02 -23.87
CA ARG A 786 38.59 22.45 -24.27
C ARG A 786 39.75 23.45 -24.31
N GLN A 787 39.47 24.75 -24.16
CA GLN A 787 40.47 25.79 -23.90
C GLN A 787 40.66 25.98 -22.39
N GLU A 788 39.56 25.97 -21.61
CA GLU A 788 39.60 25.98 -20.14
C GLU A 788 40.32 24.74 -19.59
N GLU A 789 40.07 23.55 -20.14
CA GLU A 789 40.80 22.30 -19.85
C GLU A 789 42.33 22.45 -20.04
N LYS A 790 42.76 23.27 -21.00
CA LYS A 790 44.19 23.56 -21.27
C LYS A 790 44.76 24.72 -20.46
N ALA A 791 43.92 25.61 -19.95
CA ALA A 791 44.35 26.69 -19.05
C ALA A 791 44.67 26.18 -17.63
N LEU A 792 44.20 24.97 -17.29
CA LEU A 792 44.25 24.37 -15.95
C LEU A 792 45.36 23.30 -15.75
N ASP A 793 46.27 23.12 -16.71
CA ASP A 793 47.39 22.14 -16.61
C ASP A 793 48.78 22.82 -16.59
N PRO A 794 49.43 22.94 -15.41
CA PRO A 794 50.74 23.57 -15.29
C PRO A 794 51.94 22.68 -15.70
N MET A 795 51.76 21.42 -16.13
CA MET A 795 52.87 20.45 -16.14
C MET A 795 53.07 19.60 -17.41
N ALA A 796 52.65 20.11 -18.57
CA ALA A 796 52.94 19.52 -19.88
C ALA A 796 54.35 19.85 -20.45
N SER A 797 55.41 19.72 -19.65
CA SER A 797 56.80 19.78 -20.10
C SER A 797 57.68 18.75 -19.40
N VAL A 798 58.72 18.26 -20.09
CA VAL A 798 59.71 17.27 -19.60
C VAL A 798 59.16 15.85 -19.37
N LYS A 799 58.89 15.12 -20.47
CA LYS A 799 59.73 13.97 -20.91
C LYS A 799 59.24 13.28 -22.18
N SER A 800 60.21 12.93 -23.03
CA SER A 800 60.05 12.04 -24.20
C SER A 800 60.89 10.77 -24.02
N ASN A 801 60.85 9.87 -25.01
CA ASN A 801 61.75 8.73 -25.26
C ASN A 801 61.48 7.41 -24.48
N SER A 802 60.69 6.50 -25.07
CA SER A 802 61.18 5.18 -25.50
C SER A 802 60.21 4.46 -26.45
N SER A 803 60.73 3.58 -27.31
CA SER A 803 60.06 2.72 -28.32
C SER A 803 60.99 1.52 -28.60
N PRO A 804 60.67 0.46 -29.41
CA PRO A 804 59.55 0.22 -30.35
C PRO A 804 58.77 -1.08 -29.90
N PRO A 805 58.34 -2.12 -30.68
CA PRO A 805 58.25 -2.34 -32.15
C PRO A 805 57.00 -3.07 -32.73
N LYS A 806 56.72 -2.77 -34.01
CA LYS A 806 56.38 -3.65 -35.19
C LYS A 806 55.32 -4.77 -35.02
N LEU A 807 54.14 -4.72 -35.69
CA LEU A 807 53.85 -4.88 -37.16
C LEU A 807 54.22 -6.27 -37.72
N PRO A 808 53.45 -6.91 -38.65
CA PRO A 808 52.64 -6.33 -39.77
C PRO A 808 51.11 -6.63 -39.69
N GLU A 809 50.16 -5.89 -40.27
CA GLU A 809 49.95 -5.21 -41.59
C GLU A 809 49.27 -6.06 -42.69
N LYS A 810 48.14 -5.55 -43.21
CA LYS A 810 47.98 -5.29 -44.66
C LYS A 810 46.91 -4.21 -44.95
N GLU A 811 47.24 -3.33 -45.89
CA GLU A 811 46.44 -2.18 -46.35
C GLU A 811 45.47 -2.59 -47.50
N THR A 812 44.48 -1.81 -47.96
CA THR A 812 44.48 -0.43 -48.52
C THR A 812 43.05 0.13 -48.49
N SER A 813 42.71 1.43 -48.40
CA SER A 813 43.32 2.76 -48.66
C SER A 813 42.68 3.46 -49.88
N TYR A 814 42.04 4.64 -49.67
CA TYR A 814 42.34 5.93 -50.34
C TYR A 814 41.49 7.09 -49.74
N ASN A 815 41.82 8.35 -50.05
CA ASN A 815 41.68 9.49 -49.11
C ASN A 815 41.43 10.88 -49.77
N GLY A 816 41.07 11.90 -48.96
CA GLY A 816 41.06 13.36 -49.31
C GLY A 816 40.21 14.20 -48.33
N LEU A 817 40.70 15.20 -47.55
CA LEU A 817 41.40 16.49 -47.84
C LEU A 817 40.46 17.58 -48.40
N ALA A 818 40.43 18.85 -47.95
CA ALA A 818 41.07 19.61 -46.83
C ALA A 818 40.16 20.85 -46.49
N GLU A 819 40.46 21.92 -45.71
CA GLU A 819 41.64 22.47 -45.00
C GLU A 819 41.18 23.45 -43.84
N PHE A 820 41.98 24.45 -43.39
CA PHE A 820 41.69 25.29 -42.20
C PHE A 820 42.31 26.73 -42.24
N THR A 821 41.57 27.81 -41.94
CA THR A 821 42.10 29.20 -41.72
C THR A 821 41.16 30.10 -40.84
N GLY A 822 41.70 31.20 -40.25
CA GLY A 822 40.99 32.25 -39.45
C GLY A 822 41.97 33.30 -38.87
N PRO A 823 41.63 34.23 -37.92
CA PRO A 823 40.35 34.59 -37.28
C PRO A 823 39.87 36.04 -37.68
N PRO A 824 39.99 37.23 -36.99
CA PRO A 824 40.28 37.66 -35.58
C PRO A 824 39.38 38.78 -34.92
N LYS A 825 39.16 38.70 -33.59
CA LYS A 825 38.89 39.79 -32.56
C LYS A 825 37.60 40.68 -32.57
N LYS A 826 37.20 41.13 -31.35
CA LYS A 826 36.00 41.96 -30.94
C LYS A 826 36.38 43.45 -30.67
N PRO A 827 35.43 44.42 -30.56
CA PRO A 827 34.86 44.88 -29.25
C PRO A 827 33.34 45.29 -29.29
N PRO A 828 32.76 46.25 -28.52
CA PRO A 828 32.04 46.00 -27.25
C PRO A 828 30.52 46.44 -27.17
N ARG A 829 29.91 46.39 -25.97
CA ARG A 829 28.45 46.48 -25.64
C ARG A 829 27.86 47.88 -25.37
N PHE A 830 26.53 48.00 -25.61
CA PHE A 830 25.44 48.55 -24.75
C PHE A 830 24.10 47.80 -25.15
N GLY A 831 22.92 47.82 -24.51
CA GLY A 831 22.35 48.43 -23.28
C GLY A 831 21.01 49.18 -23.57
N PRO A 832 19.93 49.18 -22.74
CA PRO A 832 19.64 48.51 -21.45
C PRO A 832 18.25 47.80 -21.29
N GLN A 833 18.09 46.96 -20.24
CA GLN A 833 16.83 46.53 -19.53
C GLN A 833 15.68 45.80 -20.32
N MET A 834 14.81 44.95 -19.73
CA MET A 834 14.58 44.57 -18.31
C MET A 834 14.09 43.10 -18.12
N SER A 835 14.38 42.53 -16.94
CA SER A 835 13.71 41.40 -16.24
C SER A 835 13.40 40.06 -16.96
N LEU A 836 14.37 39.13 -16.89
CA LEU A 836 14.20 37.73 -16.44
C LEU A 836 15.58 37.25 -15.91
N GLN A 837 15.63 36.54 -14.78
CA GLN A 837 16.90 36.33 -14.04
C GLN A 837 17.77 35.16 -14.57
N PRO A 838 19.12 35.29 -14.57
CA PRO A 838 20.06 34.17 -14.79
C PRO A 838 20.31 33.34 -13.50
N ALA A 839 20.99 32.20 -13.66
CA ALA A 839 21.29 31.23 -12.61
C ALA A 839 22.32 31.73 -11.55
N PRO A 840 22.29 31.21 -10.30
CA PRO A 840 23.04 31.78 -9.17
C PRO A 840 24.49 31.31 -9.03
N THR A 841 24.91 30.23 -9.69
CA THR A 841 26.16 29.49 -9.37
C THR A 841 27.47 30.27 -9.62
N ALA A 842 27.43 31.38 -10.36
CA ALA A 842 28.59 31.99 -11.03
C ALA A 842 29.30 33.13 -10.29
N ASN A 843 28.67 33.79 -9.31
CA ASN A 843 29.16 35.07 -8.73
C ASN A 843 29.71 34.93 -7.29
N LEU A 844 30.06 33.73 -6.85
CA LEU A 844 30.46 33.44 -5.47
C LEU A 844 31.96 33.11 -5.42
N ASP A 845 32.68 33.61 -4.42
CA ASP A 845 34.07 33.20 -4.15
C ASP A 845 34.12 31.70 -3.80
N ARG A 846 34.94 30.95 -4.54
CA ARG A 846 35.11 29.49 -4.40
C ARG A 846 36.45 29.07 -3.82
N THR A 847 37.35 30.02 -3.53
CA THR A 847 38.74 29.72 -3.18
C THR A 847 38.87 28.80 -1.95
N ASP A 848 37.95 28.95 -0.97
CA ASP A 848 37.90 28.16 0.26
C ASP A 848 36.57 27.37 0.44
N ASP A 849 35.83 27.04 -0.63
CA ASP A 849 34.53 26.35 -0.53
C ASP A 849 34.69 24.79 -0.61
N PRO A 850 34.61 24.05 0.52
CA PRO A 850 34.85 22.61 0.52
C PRO A 850 33.76 21.83 -0.23
N VAL A 851 32.51 22.30 -0.20
CA VAL A 851 31.39 21.66 -0.91
C VAL A 851 31.59 21.79 -2.42
N TYR A 852 31.97 22.98 -2.90
CA TYR A 852 32.33 23.18 -4.30
C TYR A 852 33.48 22.26 -4.73
N SER A 853 34.55 22.20 -3.92
CA SER A 853 35.72 21.35 -4.17
C SER A 853 35.34 19.86 -4.29
N ASP A 854 34.46 19.37 -3.42
CA ASP A 854 34.07 17.95 -3.40
C ASP A 854 33.01 17.58 -4.44
N VAL A 855 32.12 18.50 -4.85
CA VAL A 855 31.29 18.31 -6.05
C VAL A 855 32.19 18.21 -7.28
N MET A 856 33.19 19.07 -7.42
CA MET A 856 34.16 18.98 -8.52
C MET A 856 35.01 17.69 -8.44
N GLY A 857 35.30 17.19 -7.24
CA GLY A 857 35.90 15.87 -7.02
C GLY A 857 35.03 14.72 -7.52
N LEU A 858 33.75 14.72 -7.16
CA LEU A 858 32.77 13.71 -7.58
C LEU A 858 32.52 13.74 -9.09
N VAL A 859 32.39 14.92 -9.71
CA VAL A 859 32.28 15.07 -11.17
C VAL A 859 33.53 14.53 -11.87
N LYS A 860 34.74 14.80 -11.34
CA LYS A 860 35.99 14.22 -11.86
C LYS A 860 36.03 12.69 -11.75
N ALA A 861 35.51 12.11 -10.66
CA ALA A 861 35.40 10.65 -10.51
C ALA A 861 34.41 10.04 -11.53
N VAL A 862 33.26 10.68 -11.77
CA VAL A 862 32.29 10.25 -12.79
C VAL A 862 32.86 10.35 -14.21
N LEU A 863 33.65 11.40 -14.51
CA LEU A 863 34.32 11.55 -15.80
C LEU A 863 35.42 10.49 -16.01
N ARG A 864 36.17 10.11 -14.95
CA ARG A 864 37.08 8.96 -14.99
C ARG A 864 36.34 7.66 -15.27
N LEU A 865 35.25 7.38 -14.55
CA LEU A 865 34.38 6.23 -14.80
C LEU A 865 33.96 6.16 -16.28
N LYS A 866 33.50 7.28 -16.85
CA LYS A 866 33.12 7.36 -18.27
C LYS A 866 34.26 7.03 -19.23
N ASN A 867 35.48 7.47 -18.94
CA ASN A 867 36.65 7.27 -19.81
C ASN A 867 37.31 5.88 -19.65
N GLU A 868 37.24 5.32 -18.44
CA GLU A 868 37.90 4.06 -18.08
C GLU A 868 37.01 2.82 -18.35
N VAL A 869 35.69 2.90 -18.16
CA VAL A 869 34.75 1.78 -18.36
C VAL A 869 34.80 1.19 -19.78
N SER A 870 35.01 2.03 -20.80
CA SER A 870 35.17 1.58 -22.19
C SER A 870 36.47 0.81 -22.46
N ASN A 871 37.47 0.96 -21.60
CA ASN A 871 38.84 0.45 -21.77
C ASN A 871 39.24 -0.56 -20.67
N HIS A 872 38.31 -0.95 -19.80
CA HIS A 872 38.56 -1.83 -18.66
C HIS A 872 37.67 -3.08 -18.69
N PRO A 873 38.19 -4.24 -18.27
CA PRO A 873 37.40 -5.45 -18.13
C PRO A 873 36.43 -5.32 -16.93
N PRO A 874 35.28 -6.04 -16.94
CA PRO A 874 34.18 -5.79 -16.00
C PRO A 874 34.57 -5.88 -14.53
N GLU A 875 35.53 -6.74 -14.19
CA GLU A 875 36.03 -6.96 -12.82
C GLU A 875 36.69 -5.70 -12.24
N ARG A 876 37.10 -4.75 -13.09
CA ARG A 876 37.69 -3.46 -12.68
C ARG A 876 36.65 -2.37 -12.42
N TYR A 877 35.40 -2.49 -12.90
CA TYR A 877 34.37 -1.46 -12.73
C TYR A 877 34.08 -1.14 -11.25
N ILE A 878 34.21 -2.14 -10.37
CA ILE A 878 34.07 -1.98 -8.92
C ILE A 878 35.09 -1.02 -8.30
N LEU A 879 36.28 -0.84 -8.90
CA LEU A 879 37.27 0.11 -8.42
C LEU A 879 36.84 1.55 -8.74
N VAL A 880 36.43 1.81 -9.99
CA VAL A 880 36.08 3.17 -10.43
C VAL A 880 34.75 3.65 -9.83
N VAL A 881 33.78 2.74 -9.65
CA VAL A 881 32.54 3.03 -8.89
C VAL A 881 32.81 3.26 -7.40
N LYS A 882 33.80 2.57 -6.80
CA LYS A 882 34.21 2.81 -5.42
C LYS A 882 34.81 4.22 -5.25
N ASP A 883 35.60 4.71 -6.21
CA ASP A 883 36.17 6.06 -6.15
C ASP A 883 35.09 7.16 -6.28
N VAL A 884 34.06 6.92 -7.10
CA VAL A 884 32.84 7.76 -7.12
C VAL A 884 32.15 7.76 -5.75
N GLY A 885 31.96 6.58 -5.13
CA GLY A 885 31.35 6.47 -3.80
C GLY A 885 32.18 7.09 -2.66
N LEU A 886 33.51 7.08 -2.76
CA LEU A 886 34.41 7.78 -1.84
C LEU A 886 34.31 9.30 -2.00
N SER A 887 34.23 9.79 -3.24
CA SER A 887 34.04 11.21 -3.53
C SER A 887 32.69 11.71 -3.01
N LEU A 888 31.61 10.95 -3.20
CA LEU A 888 30.29 11.30 -2.66
C LEU A 888 30.29 11.32 -1.12
N ARG A 889 30.96 10.36 -0.46
CA ARG A 889 31.06 10.38 1.01
C ARG A 889 31.78 11.64 1.53
N LYS A 890 32.82 12.09 0.83
CA LYS A 890 33.54 13.32 1.18
C LYS A 890 32.64 14.55 1.02
N LEU A 891 31.91 14.63 -0.10
CA LEU A 891 30.92 15.67 -0.35
C LEU A 891 29.83 15.73 0.73
N ILE A 892 29.26 14.58 1.11
CA ILE A 892 28.23 14.52 2.16
C ILE A 892 28.78 15.07 3.48
N GLY A 893 29.98 14.65 3.92
CA GLY A 893 30.61 15.18 5.13
C GLY A 893 30.84 16.70 5.09
N SER A 894 31.37 17.22 3.98
CA SER A 894 31.56 18.67 3.79
C SER A 894 30.23 19.46 3.76
N VAL A 895 29.08 18.81 3.52
CA VAL A 895 27.74 19.40 3.65
C VAL A 895 27.20 19.27 5.09
N ASP A 896 27.44 18.14 5.74
CA ASP A 896 27.08 17.91 7.15
C ASP A 896 27.80 18.89 8.09
N ASP A 897 29.06 19.22 7.80
CA ASP A 897 29.85 20.21 8.55
C ASP A 897 29.25 21.64 8.48
N ILE A 898 28.55 21.99 7.40
CA ILE A 898 27.93 23.33 7.23
C ILE A 898 26.44 23.38 7.55
N LEU A 899 25.72 22.25 7.53
CA LEU A 899 24.28 22.17 7.85
C LEU A 899 23.89 22.86 9.17
N PRO A 900 24.66 22.73 10.28
CA PRO A 900 24.41 23.45 11.53
C PRO A 900 24.42 24.98 11.44
N ALA A 901 25.08 25.56 10.44
CA ALA A 901 25.14 27.01 10.22
C ALA A 901 24.02 27.53 9.28
N LEU A 902 23.32 26.65 8.55
CA LEU A 902 22.31 27.03 7.56
C LEU A 902 20.90 27.21 8.19
N PRO A 903 19.98 27.97 7.56
CA PRO A 903 18.63 28.20 8.08
C PRO A 903 17.82 26.89 8.10
N ALA A 904 17.04 26.66 9.15
CA ALA A 904 16.32 25.39 9.37
C ALA A 904 15.45 24.97 8.17
N SER A 905 14.80 25.93 7.49
CA SER A 905 13.97 25.68 6.30
C SER A 905 14.72 25.10 5.10
N SER A 906 16.02 25.39 4.96
CA SER A 906 16.86 24.81 3.90
C SER A 906 17.63 23.55 4.34
N ARG A 907 17.63 23.19 5.63
CA ARG A 907 18.23 21.92 6.08
C ARG A 907 17.45 20.73 5.54
N THR A 908 16.13 20.75 5.68
CA THR A 908 15.24 19.67 5.17
C THR A 908 15.33 19.51 3.64
N GLU A 909 15.53 20.61 2.91
CA GLU A 909 15.77 20.65 1.46
C GLU A 909 17.09 19.93 1.11
N ILE A 910 18.19 20.33 1.76
CA ILE A 910 19.54 19.79 1.56
C ILE A 910 19.65 18.32 2.00
N GLU A 911 19.08 17.94 3.15
CA GLU A 911 18.97 16.56 3.63
C GLU A 911 18.18 15.67 2.65
N GLY A 912 17.15 16.23 2.00
CA GLY A 912 16.41 15.56 0.93
C GLY A 912 17.31 15.23 -0.26
N THR A 913 18.12 16.19 -0.72
CA THR A 913 19.08 15.98 -1.80
C THR A 913 20.23 15.04 -1.40
N GLN A 914 20.73 15.08 -0.16
CA GLN A 914 21.70 14.10 0.34
C GLN A 914 21.13 12.67 0.30
N LYS A 915 19.85 12.48 0.68
CA LYS A 915 19.16 11.18 0.58
C LYS A 915 19.00 10.72 -0.88
N LEU A 916 18.76 11.65 -1.81
CA LEU A 916 18.74 11.38 -3.25
C LEU A 916 20.09 10.86 -3.75
N LEU A 917 21.21 11.53 -3.47
CA LEU A 917 22.53 11.08 -3.94
C LEU A 917 22.94 9.69 -3.41
N ASN A 918 22.54 9.34 -2.19
CA ASN A 918 22.75 7.99 -1.66
C ASN A 918 21.95 6.92 -2.44
N LYS A 919 20.74 7.25 -2.88
CA LYS A 919 19.93 6.41 -3.78
C LYS A 919 20.56 6.29 -5.16
N ASP A 920 21.07 7.39 -5.73
CA ASP A 920 21.67 7.39 -7.07
C ASP A 920 23.01 6.62 -7.09
N LEU A 921 23.80 6.67 -6.02
CA LEU A 921 24.96 5.80 -5.85
C LEU A 921 24.57 4.32 -5.73
N ALA A 922 23.48 3.99 -5.03
CA ALA A 922 22.98 2.62 -4.96
C ALA A 922 22.53 2.11 -6.33
N GLU A 923 21.86 2.95 -7.13
CA GLU A 923 21.47 2.63 -8.50
C GLU A 923 22.69 2.46 -9.44
N LEU A 924 23.70 3.33 -9.33
CA LEU A 924 24.97 3.16 -10.03
C LEU A 924 25.65 1.82 -9.69
N ILE A 925 25.65 1.42 -8.41
CA ILE A 925 26.18 0.12 -7.96
C ILE A 925 25.36 -1.05 -8.53
N ASN A 926 24.04 -0.92 -8.63
CA ASN A 926 23.17 -1.93 -9.22
C ASN A 926 23.40 -2.07 -10.73
N LYS A 927 23.47 -0.96 -11.49
CA LYS A 927 23.78 -0.99 -12.92
C LYS A 927 25.20 -1.48 -13.21
N MET A 928 26.16 -1.19 -12.33
CA MET A 928 27.50 -1.78 -12.39
C MET A 928 27.47 -3.31 -12.22
N ARG A 929 26.74 -3.83 -11.22
CA ARG A 929 26.57 -5.29 -11.03
C ARG A 929 25.90 -5.93 -12.26
N LEU A 930 24.90 -5.27 -12.83
CA LEU A 930 24.22 -5.73 -14.05
C LEU A 930 25.17 -5.78 -15.26
N ALA A 931 26.03 -4.77 -15.42
CA ALA A 931 27.07 -4.73 -16.47
C ALA A 931 28.16 -5.80 -16.26
N GLN A 932 28.51 -6.14 -15.02
CA GLN A 932 29.40 -7.25 -14.71
C GLN A 932 28.78 -8.61 -15.03
N GLN A 933 27.51 -8.83 -14.63
CA GLN A 933 26.81 -10.10 -14.87
C GLN A 933 26.54 -10.36 -16.36
N ASN A 934 26.19 -9.31 -17.12
CA ASN A 934 25.84 -9.43 -18.54
C ASN A 934 27.02 -9.21 -19.50
N ALA A 935 28.25 -9.11 -18.99
CA ALA A 935 29.44 -8.72 -19.75
C ALA A 935 29.71 -9.56 -21.01
N MET A 936 29.35 -10.86 -20.97
CA MET A 936 29.55 -11.84 -22.05
C MET A 936 28.27 -12.10 -22.87
N THR A 937 27.23 -11.28 -22.70
CA THR A 937 25.95 -11.39 -23.42
C THR A 937 25.80 -10.29 -24.48
N SER A 938 24.82 -10.44 -25.38
CA SER A 938 24.42 -9.39 -26.33
C SER A 938 23.96 -8.08 -25.68
N LEU A 939 23.67 -8.07 -24.38
CA LEU A 939 23.25 -6.90 -23.61
C LEU A 939 24.41 -6.12 -22.98
N SER A 940 25.65 -6.60 -23.10
CA SER A 940 26.85 -6.02 -22.45
C SER A 940 26.99 -4.51 -22.66
N GLU A 941 26.87 -4.01 -23.89
CA GLU A 941 26.95 -2.58 -24.20
C GLU A 941 25.77 -1.77 -23.68
N GLU A 942 24.57 -2.35 -23.64
CA GLU A 942 23.38 -1.69 -23.08
C GLU A 942 23.49 -1.55 -21.55
N CYS A 943 23.96 -2.59 -20.86
CA CYS A 943 24.22 -2.52 -19.43
C CYS A 943 25.32 -1.49 -19.09
N LYS A 944 26.38 -1.39 -19.91
CA LYS A 944 27.39 -0.31 -19.80
C LYS A 944 26.74 1.07 -20.00
N ARG A 945 25.91 1.24 -21.04
CA ARG A 945 25.19 2.50 -21.32
C ARG A 945 24.31 2.94 -20.15
N GLN A 946 23.60 2.00 -19.51
CA GLN A 946 22.78 2.29 -18.33
C GLN A 946 23.63 2.65 -17.11
N MET A 947 24.77 1.98 -16.87
CA MET A 947 25.71 2.37 -15.81
C MET A 947 26.28 3.77 -16.01
N LEU A 948 26.62 4.15 -17.25
CA LEU A 948 27.07 5.51 -17.59
C LEU A 948 25.95 6.56 -17.45
N THR A 949 24.70 6.18 -17.70
CA THR A 949 23.54 7.06 -17.48
C THR A 949 23.34 7.31 -15.98
N ALA A 950 23.38 6.26 -15.15
CA ALA A 950 23.27 6.39 -13.70
C ALA A 950 24.40 7.25 -13.09
N SER A 951 25.65 7.11 -13.57
CA SER A 951 26.75 7.96 -13.10
C SER A 951 26.59 9.43 -13.52
N HIS A 952 25.99 9.69 -14.68
CA HIS A 952 25.68 11.05 -15.13
C HIS A 952 24.57 11.69 -14.27
N THR A 953 23.51 10.95 -13.92
CA THR A 953 22.46 11.44 -13.00
C THR A 953 23.08 11.87 -11.66
N LEU A 954 23.87 10.99 -11.04
CA LEU A 954 24.57 11.29 -9.78
C LEU A 954 25.43 12.58 -9.85
N ALA A 955 26.06 12.86 -10.99
CA ALA A 955 26.84 14.09 -11.20
C ALA A 955 25.95 15.35 -11.40
N VAL A 956 24.78 15.21 -12.02
CA VAL A 956 23.80 16.30 -12.16
C VAL A 956 23.19 16.63 -10.80
N ASP A 957 22.77 15.63 -10.03
CA ASP A 957 22.15 15.87 -8.73
C ASP A 957 23.16 16.33 -7.67
N ALA A 958 24.45 15.97 -7.80
CA ALA A 958 25.51 16.57 -7.00
C ALA A 958 25.70 18.07 -7.29
N LYS A 959 25.45 18.51 -8.52
CA LYS A 959 25.38 19.94 -8.86
C LYS A 959 24.10 20.58 -8.30
N ASN A 960 22.96 19.89 -8.36
CA ASN A 960 21.71 20.37 -7.76
C ASN A 960 21.86 20.59 -6.23
N LEU A 961 22.60 19.71 -5.54
CA LEU A 961 22.98 19.89 -4.13
C LEU A 961 23.82 21.15 -3.91
N LEU A 962 24.81 21.42 -4.78
CA LEU A 962 25.60 22.66 -4.73
C LEU A 962 24.74 23.91 -4.92
N ASP A 963 23.89 23.93 -5.95
CA ASP A 963 22.99 25.06 -6.23
C ASP A 963 21.98 25.29 -5.09
N ALA A 964 21.57 24.25 -4.35
CA ALA A 964 20.74 24.37 -3.15
C ALA A 964 21.53 24.88 -1.93
N VAL A 965 22.72 24.32 -1.68
CA VAL A 965 23.64 24.77 -0.62
C VAL A 965 24.03 26.23 -0.80
N ASP A 966 24.32 26.67 -2.02
CA ASP A 966 24.69 28.05 -2.32
C ASP A 966 23.53 29.01 -2.09
N GLN A 967 22.30 28.64 -2.47
CA GLN A 967 21.10 29.41 -2.12
C GLN A 967 20.89 29.50 -0.61
N ALA A 968 21.14 28.42 0.14
CA ALA A 968 21.05 28.42 1.59
C ALA A 968 22.12 29.32 2.25
N LYS A 969 23.38 29.24 1.80
CA LYS A 969 24.47 30.13 2.23
C LYS A 969 24.14 31.60 1.95
N MET A 970 23.60 31.91 0.75
CA MET A 970 23.17 33.25 0.37
C MET A 970 22.02 33.77 1.25
N ARG A 971 20.98 32.96 1.51
CA ARG A 971 19.88 33.29 2.44
C ARG A 971 20.37 33.55 3.88
N ALA A 972 21.52 32.99 4.25
CA ALA A 972 22.14 33.16 5.57
C ALA A 972 23.18 34.30 5.64
N ASN A 973 23.43 35.03 4.55
CA ASN A 973 24.54 36.01 4.42
C ASN A 973 25.93 35.42 4.69
N LEU A 974 26.14 34.12 4.44
CA LEU A 974 27.40 33.40 4.71
C LEU A 974 28.38 33.38 3.52
N VAL A 975 28.15 34.18 2.47
CA VAL A 975 28.92 34.12 1.22
C VAL A 975 29.70 35.42 0.97
N LYS A 976 30.99 35.27 0.63
CA LYS A 976 31.76 36.33 -0.02
C LYS A 976 31.35 36.38 -1.50
N VAL A 977 30.77 37.51 -1.93
CA VAL A 977 30.48 37.76 -3.35
C VAL A 977 31.78 38.07 -4.08
N SER A 978 32.01 37.46 -5.23
CA SER A 978 33.17 37.77 -6.08
C SER A 978 32.99 39.15 -6.73
N PHE A 979 34.02 39.99 -6.67
CA PHE A 979 34.07 41.29 -7.33
C PHE A 979 35.12 41.29 -8.44
N GLU A 980 34.82 40.61 -9.56
CA GLU A 980 35.32 40.89 -10.93
C GLU A 980 34.51 40.10 -11.97
#